data_AF-A0A8K1FDX3-F1
#
_entry.id   AF-A0A8K1FDX3-F1
#
_cell.length_a   1.000
_cell.length_b   1.000
_cell.length_c   1.000
_cell.angle_alpha   90.00
_cell.angle_beta   90.00
_cell.angle_gamma   90.00
#
_symmetry.space_group_name_H-M   'P 1'
#
loop_
_entity.id
_entity.type
_entity.pdbx_description
1 polymer ?
#
loop_
_entity_poly.entity_id
_entity_poly.type
_entity_poly.pdbx_seq_one_letter_code
_entity_poly.pdbx_strand_id
1 'polypeptide(L)'
;MVVHMQVLSVQSVEMAPSLMLATETQRFLFNVGDGTQRMCMEHHVRLAKLRNVFLTELRTHTLGGLPGMILTVSDTGKDAMYIHGPEGTSQYMHATRHFLFRPNFKLEAKDVPTKLGVIDHKPAYEDEEVKVYAIPVRARAGAKRKLNDTAVVTETGANDCVSYIVETLEQRGKFLVEKAVALGVPKGRLFGDLHKGKDVTLPDGRVVRSADCVSPSSPGAGCAIVACPSKNYVEELTTSPLYRRYQQHAATQDGKETMTQPELQLQVVYHLGDASVLQHPSYIEWIKRFGDDVEHVLLNYSGCPEKTVYRDSAKLQAQLHSVFPDAFPSNDYELRDAETPFTRRVDMPFTSKPVIIGESMLKYTLTPTVRRGFDATHCFQRLNYDEIQQSTASFRETLTQSEAAAATTADALAAHLIGRLTFLGTGCAIPSKYRNVTGILLEFPSNAADASAPWHGMMLDCGEGSLGQLYRYAQGDMTKYRALLKNLKCIWISHNHADHHLGIARILSQRTMEDEADEPLTIIGPTPVEWWLKEYAQVDPTIVGKYTYVDNFHFDQQDDRFTDSVPAAKLTRVWLQDALQISEFECVRVKHAFRAYAVVFTWQNALKIVFSGDCRPSDQLAEKAKDAFLFIHEATFEEGMDTEAKQKDHSTTAEAMAVGQKAHAKHLILTHFSQRYPKMPALDASGLDDAMCAMDLLSLRFSDLHRMASRMELCMQIVGMDEDDNAQDE
;
A
#
# COMPACT_ATOMS: atom_id res chain seq x y z
N MET A 1 1.92 0.10 -32.29
CA MET A 1 1.39 -0.13 -30.94
C MET A 1 2.32 0.48 -29.92
N VAL A 2 1.80 1.17 -28.91
CA VAL A 2 2.61 1.68 -27.79
C VAL A 2 2.50 0.75 -26.59
N VAL A 3 3.62 0.16 -26.18
CA VAL A 3 3.71 -0.65 -24.97
C VAL A 3 4.80 -0.08 -24.08
N HIS A 4 4.48 0.17 -22.81
CA HIS A 4 5.44 0.66 -21.82
C HIS A 4 5.27 -0.04 -20.48
N MET A 5 6.37 -0.11 -19.74
CA MET A 5 6.40 -0.52 -18.35
C MET A 5 6.63 0.71 -17.49
N GLN A 6 5.79 0.91 -16.47
CA GLN A 6 5.91 2.00 -15.52
C GLN A 6 6.19 1.42 -14.13
N VAL A 7 7.26 1.89 -13.48
CA VAL A 7 7.51 1.64 -12.07
C VAL A 7 6.50 2.48 -11.30
N LEU A 8 5.57 1.84 -10.61
CA LEU A 8 4.59 2.51 -9.78
C LEU A 8 5.21 2.93 -8.44
N SER A 9 5.97 2.02 -7.85
CA SER A 9 6.68 2.22 -6.59
C SER A 9 7.95 1.38 -6.56
N VAL A 10 8.88 1.82 -5.72
CA VAL A 10 10.11 1.09 -5.36
C VAL A 10 10.02 0.59 -3.92
N GLN A 11 11.00 -0.17 -3.46
CA GLN A 11 11.08 -0.60 -2.07
C GLN A 11 11.31 0.62 -1.16
N SER A 12 10.40 0.82 -0.23
CA SER A 12 10.56 1.67 0.96
C SER A 12 9.88 0.98 2.15
N VAL A 13 9.78 1.65 3.31
CA VAL A 13 8.97 1.12 4.42
C VAL A 13 7.47 1.15 4.07
N GLU A 14 7.03 2.22 3.41
CA GLU A 14 5.63 2.45 3.04
C GLU A 14 5.18 1.56 1.88
N MET A 15 6.04 1.41 0.86
CA MET A 15 5.67 0.79 -0.41
C MET A 15 6.54 -0.42 -0.74
N ALA A 16 5.94 -1.41 -1.39
CA ALA A 16 6.68 -2.47 -2.06
C ALA A 16 6.87 -2.14 -3.56
N PRO A 17 7.90 -2.69 -4.22
CA PRO A 17 8.05 -2.57 -5.66
C PRO A 17 6.81 -3.05 -6.41
N SER A 18 6.21 -2.16 -7.19
CA SER A 18 5.07 -2.46 -8.06
C SER A 18 5.31 -1.89 -9.45
N LEU A 19 4.89 -2.63 -10.48
CA LEU A 19 5.00 -2.18 -11.87
C LEU A 19 3.68 -2.28 -12.60
N MET A 20 3.47 -1.38 -13.56
CA MET A 20 2.33 -1.40 -14.46
C MET A 20 2.80 -1.55 -15.90
N LEU A 21 2.42 -2.65 -16.55
CA LEU A 21 2.49 -2.77 -18.00
C LEU A 21 1.24 -2.14 -18.60
N ALA A 22 1.45 -1.27 -19.57
CA ALA A 22 0.37 -0.58 -20.26
C ALA A 22 0.50 -0.76 -21.77
N THR A 23 -0.57 -1.29 -22.36
CA THR A 23 -0.77 -1.42 -23.81
C THR A 23 -1.82 -0.42 -24.27
N GLU A 24 -2.23 -0.46 -25.54
CA GLU A 24 -3.30 0.42 -26.02
C GLU A 24 -4.65 0.02 -25.42
N THR A 25 -4.89 -1.29 -25.23
CA THR A 25 -6.19 -1.81 -24.79
C THR A 25 -6.25 -2.21 -23.31
N GLN A 26 -5.13 -2.58 -22.69
CA GLN A 26 -5.11 -3.18 -21.35
C GLN A 26 -4.05 -2.58 -20.40
N ARG A 27 -4.24 -2.86 -19.12
CA ARG A 27 -3.27 -2.63 -18.04
C ARG A 27 -3.06 -3.92 -17.27
N PHE A 28 -1.83 -4.14 -16.84
CA PHE A 28 -1.42 -5.28 -16.04
C PHE A 28 -0.59 -4.77 -14.87
N LEU A 29 -0.91 -5.23 -13.65
CA LEU A 29 -0.11 -4.91 -12.47
C LEU A 29 0.81 -6.07 -12.11
N PHE A 30 2.02 -5.75 -11.70
CA PHE A 30 2.97 -6.69 -11.11
C PHE A 30 3.19 -6.26 -9.66
N ASN A 31 2.75 -7.10 -8.72
CA ASN A 31 2.56 -6.80 -7.30
C ASN A 31 1.58 -5.66 -7.01
N VAL A 32 0.92 -5.75 -5.85
CA VAL A 32 -0.04 -4.79 -5.32
C VAL A 32 0.13 -4.72 -3.80
N GLY A 33 1.22 -4.08 -3.35
CA GLY A 33 1.45 -3.83 -1.93
C GLY A 33 0.46 -2.80 -1.36
N ASP A 34 0.44 -2.65 -0.04
CA ASP A 34 -0.32 -1.60 0.66
C ASP A 34 -0.13 -0.24 -0.02
N GLY A 35 -1.22 0.50 -0.16
CA GLY A 35 -1.18 1.87 -0.64
C GLY A 35 -1.06 2.01 -2.16
N THR A 36 -0.88 0.91 -2.91
CA THR A 36 -0.80 0.95 -4.38
C THR A 36 -2.05 1.60 -5.00
N GLN A 37 -3.23 1.31 -4.46
CA GLN A 37 -4.49 1.93 -4.89
C GLN A 37 -4.50 3.45 -4.68
N ARG A 38 -4.04 3.90 -3.51
CA ARG A 38 -4.00 5.31 -3.10
C ARG A 38 -3.06 6.10 -4.01
N MET A 39 -1.86 5.54 -4.23
CA MET A 39 -0.88 6.10 -5.13
C MET A 39 -1.44 6.23 -6.56
N CYS A 40 -2.16 5.20 -7.04
CA CYS A 40 -2.77 5.27 -8.37
C CYS A 40 -3.83 6.39 -8.47
N MET A 41 -4.62 6.60 -7.42
CA MET A 41 -5.62 7.67 -7.38
C MET A 41 -4.95 9.06 -7.38
N GLU A 42 -3.97 9.27 -6.51
CA GLU A 42 -3.27 10.55 -6.38
C GLU A 42 -2.54 10.96 -7.67
N HIS A 43 -1.86 10.01 -8.32
CA HIS A 43 -1.06 10.29 -9.51
C HIS A 43 -1.80 10.02 -10.83
N HIS A 44 -3.14 9.97 -10.78
CA HIS A 44 -4.03 9.78 -11.93
C HIS A 44 -3.67 8.57 -12.81
N VAL A 45 -3.17 7.50 -12.20
CA VAL A 45 -2.87 6.23 -12.87
C VAL A 45 -4.20 5.54 -13.18
N ARG A 46 -4.55 5.48 -14.47
CA ARG A 46 -5.85 4.98 -14.91
C ARG A 46 -5.99 3.46 -14.72
N LEU A 47 -6.82 3.06 -13.75
CA LEU A 47 -7.15 1.66 -13.45
C LEU A 47 -8.28 1.08 -14.31
N ALA A 48 -9.01 1.92 -15.07
CA ALA A 48 -10.17 1.50 -15.86
C ALA A 48 -9.87 0.47 -16.98
N LYS A 49 -8.61 0.12 -17.24
CA LYS A 49 -8.18 -0.92 -18.19
C LYS A 49 -7.48 -2.09 -17.50
N LEU A 50 -7.40 -2.10 -16.18
CA LEU A 50 -6.80 -3.17 -15.40
C LEU A 50 -7.70 -4.41 -15.42
N ARG A 51 -7.13 -5.54 -15.84
CA ARG A 51 -7.80 -6.85 -15.82
C ARG A 51 -6.95 -7.96 -15.21
N ASN A 52 -5.63 -7.80 -15.21
CA ASN A 52 -4.70 -8.84 -14.79
C ASN A 52 -3.73 -8.31 -13.73
N VAL A 53 -3.56 -9.07 -12.66
CA VAL A 53 -2.55 -8.85 -11.62
C VAL A 53 -1.63 -10.06 -11.58
N PHE A 54 -0.32 -9.82 -11.56
CA PHE A 54 0.73 -10.83 -11.51
C PHE A 54 1.52 -10.66 -10.20
N LEU A 55 1.36 -11.56 -9.25
CA LEU A 55 2.05 -11.54 -7.97
C LEU A 55 3.39 -12.27 -8.08
N THR A 56 4.47 -11.66 -7.61
CA THR A 56 5.79 -12.32 -7.59
C THR A 56 5.97 -13.21 -6.38
N GLU A 57 5.29 -12.90 -5.27
CA GLU A 57 5.32 -13.64 -4.01
C GLU A 57 3.97 -13.56 -3.30
N LEU A 58 3.69 -14.53 -2.44
CA LEU A 58 2.57 -14.50 -1.51
C LEU A 58 3.04 -14.01 -0.15
N ARG A 59 3.30 -12.70 -0.06
CA ARG A 59 3.76 -12.01 1.14
C ARG A 59 2.98 -10.74 1.32
N THR A 60 2.71 -10.37 2.57
CA THR A 60 1.90 -9.18 2.85
C THR A 60 2.41 -7.92 2.15
N HIS A 61 3.73 -7.74 2.05
CA HIS A 61 4.29 -6.59 1.34
C HIS A 61 3.96 -6.57 -0.18
N THR A 62 3.80 -7.71 -0.86
CA THR A 62 3.52 -7.78 -2.32
C THR A 62 2.04 -7.78 -2.66
N LEU A 63 1.15 -8.19 -1.75
CA LEU A 63 -0.28 -8.37 -2.04
C LEU A 63 -1.24 -7.68 -1.05
N GLY A 64 -0.72 -6.99 -0.03
CA GLY A 64 -1.56 -6.43 1.05
C GLY A 64 -2.59 -5.40 0.57
N GLY A 65 -2.29 -4.66 -0.52
CA GLY A 65 -3.22 -3.72 -1.14
C GLY A 65 -4.14 -4.33 -2.20
N LEU A 66 -4.02 -5.62 -2.50
CA LEU A 66 -4.85 -6.30 -3.50
C LEU A 66 -6.36 -6.27 -3.16
N PRO A 67 -6.81 -6.48 -1.90
CA PRO A 67 -8.24 -6.42 -1.60
C PRO A 67 -8.83 -5.03 -1.86
N GLY A 68 -8.14 -3.96 -1.45
CA GLY A 68 -8.53 -2.59 -1.75
C GLY A 68 -8.57 -2.31 -3.26
N MET A 69 -7.55 -2.76 -3.99
CA MET A 69 -7.50 -2.65 -5.45
C MET A 69 -8.69 -3.36 -6.12
N ILE A 70 -9.09 -4.54 -5.64
CA ILE A 70 -10.25 -5.27 -6.18
C ILE A 70 -11.55 -4.49 -5.93
N LEU A 71 -11.75 -3.99 -4.70
CA LEU A 71 -12.90 -3.16 -4.36
C LEU A 71 -12.99 -1.96 -5.31
N THR A 72 -11.88 -1.22 -5.46
CA THR A 72 -11.77 -0.05 -6.35
C THR A 72 -12.08 -0.40 -7.81
N VAL A 73 -11.45 -1.43 -8.37
CA VAL A 73 -11.65 -1.80 -9.78
C VAL A 73 -13.05 -2.33 -10.03
N SER A 74 -13.63 -3.07 -9.08
CA SER A 74 -15.00 -3.59 -9.22
C SER A 74 -16.04 -2.46 -9.32
N ASP A 75 -15.78 -1.33 -8.68
CA ASP A 75 -16.67 -0.16 -8.71
C ASP A 75 -16.52 0.66 -10.02
N THR A 76 -15.48 0.39 -10.84
CA THR A 76 -15.31 1.03 -12.17
C THR A 76 -16.19 0.44 -13.27
N GLY A 77 -17.07 -0.51 -12.94
CA GLY A 77 -17.97 -1.17 -13.90
C GLY A 77 -17.33 -2.28 -14.73
N LYS A 78 -16.18 -2.79 -14.29
CA LYS A 78 -15.56 -3.99 -14.89
C LYS A 78 -16.32 -5.26 -14.52
N ASP A 79 -16.24 -6.25 -15.39
CA ASP A 79 -16.88 -7.55 -15.21
C ASP A 79 -15.99 -8.57 -14.51
N ALA A 80 -14.66 -8.43 -14.64
CA ALA A 80 -13.71 -9.40 -14.11
C ALA A 80 -12.33 -8.84 -13.78
N MET A 81 -11.65 -9.53 -12.87
CA MET A 81 -10.20 -9.43 -12.62
C MET A 81 -9.59 -10.83 -12.47
N TYR A 82 -8.40 -11.01 -13.05
CA TYR A 82 -7.63 -12.26 -13.02
C TYR A 82 -6.33 -12.05 -12.23
N ILE A 83 -6.10 -12.90 -11.25
CA ILE A 83 -4.92 -12.84 -10.39
C ILE A 83 -4.06 -14.06 -10.69
N HIS A 84 -2.81 -13.84 -11.05
CA HIS A 84 -1.83 -14.89 -11.35
C HIS A 84 -0.72 -14.77 -10.30
N GLY A 85 -0.26 -15.89 -9.75
CA GLY A 85 0.80 -15.84 -8.74
C GLY A 85 1.33 -17.23 -8.38
N PRO A 86 2.23 -17.33 -7.39
CA PRO A 86 2.74 -18.62 -6.91
C PRO A 86 1.62 -19.56 -6.44
N GLU A 87 1.94 -20.84 -6.26
CA GLU A 87 1.04 -21.81 -5.62
C GLU A 87 0.53 -21.28 -4.26
N GLY A 88 -0.79 -21.22 -4.08
CA GLY A 88 -1.44 -20.65 -2.89
C GLY A 88 -2.18 -19.34 -3.15
N THR A 89 -2.10 -18.79 -4.37
CA THR A 89 -2.83 -17.58 -4.79
C THR A 89 -4.35 -17.79 -4.64
N SER A 90 -4.85 -18.97 -5.01
CA SER A 90 -6.28 -19.30 -4.83
C SER A 90 -6.69 -19.35 -3.35
N GLN A 91 -5.81 -19.89 -2.49
CA GLN A 91 -6.03 -19.96 -1.04
C GLN A 91 -6.03 -18.57 -0.41
N TYR A 92 -5.13 -17.68 -0.85
CA TYR A 92 -5.14 -16.27 -0.44
C TYR A 92 -6.47 -15.61 -0.78
N MET A 93 -6.95 -15.73 -2.03
CA MET A 93 -8.21 -15.13 -2.43
C MET A 93 -9.38 -15.67 -1.60
N HIS A 94 -9.37 -16.98 -1.30
CA HIS A 94 -10.37 -17.57 -0.41
C HIS A 94 -10.34 -16.95 0.99
N ALA A 95 -9.16 -16.68 1.57
CA ALA A 95 -9.05 -16.05 2.89
C ALA A 95 -9.68 -14.65 2.95
N THR A 96 -9.70 -13.90 1.85
CA THR A 96 -10.31 -12.54 1.80
C THR A 96 -11.84 -12.53 1.85
N ARG A 97 -12.51 -13.68 1.65
CA ARG A 97 -13.99 -13.78 1.57
C ARG A 97 -14.73 -13.26 2.79
N HIS A 98 -14.05 -13.15 3.93
CA HIS A 98 -14.65 -12.68 5.18
C HIS A 98 -15.07 -11.21 5.10
N PHE A 99 -14.41 -10.40 4.27
CA PHE A 99 -14.68 -8.96 4.12
C PHE A 99 -14.77 -8.50 2.65
N LEU A 100 -14.30 -9.31 1.70
CA LEU A 100 -14.36 -9.02 0.27
C LEU A 100 -15.54 -9.74 -0.38
N PHE A 101 -16.59 -9.00 -0.75
CA PHE A 101 -17.74 -9.53 -1.48
C PHE A 101 -18.19 -8.61 -2.61
N ARG A 102 -18.23 -9.14 -3.84
CA ARG A 102 -18.67 -8.45 -5.06
C ARG A 102 -19.41 -9.42 -5.99
N PRO A 103 -20.74 -9.57 -5.87
CA PRO A 103 -21.49 -10.64 -6.55
C PRO A 103 -21.52 -10.51 -8.07
N ASN A 104 -21.41 -9.28 -8.59
CA ASN A 104 -21.44 -8.99 -10.03
C ASN A 104 -20.04 -8.85 -10.64
N PHE A 105 -18.98 -9.22 -9.90
CA PHE A 105 -17.60 -9.08 -10.33
C PHE A 105 -16.90 -10.43 -10.30
N LYS A 106 -16.50 -10.94 -11.47
CA LYS A 106 -15.81 -12.22 -11.58
C LYS A 106 -14.37 -12.08 -11.13
N LEU A 107 -14.04 -12.73 -10.02
CA LEU A 107 -12.68 -12.81 -9.48
C LEU A 107 -12.12 -14.21 -9.71
N GLU A 108 -11.04 -14.33 -10.47
CA GLU A 108 -10.43 -15.63 -10.79
C GLU A 108 -8.94 -15.62 -10.43
N ALA A 109 -8.53 -16.49 -9.52
CA ALA A 109 -7.14 -16.73 -9.18
C ALA A 109 -6.58 -17.94 -9.96
N LYS A 110 -5.33 -17.81 -10.41
CA LYS A 110 -4.59 -18.84 -11.13
C LYS A 110 -3.23 -19.04 -10.46
N ASP A 111 -3.06 -20.23 -9.91
CA ASP A 111 -1.79 -20.68 -9.37
C ASP A 111 -0.84 -21.03 -10.52
N VAL A 112 0.35 -20.43 -10.53
CA VAL A 112 1.44 -20.76 -11.45
C VAL A 112 2.10 -22.04 -10.94
N PRO A 113 2.02 -23.17 -11.69
CA PRO A 113 2.56 -24.44 -11.22
C PRO A 113 4.08 -24.39 -11.09
N THR A 114 4.64 -24.89 -9.98
CA THR A 114 6.09 -24.82 -9.74
C THR A 114 6.83 -26.14 -9.99
N LYS A 115 6.11 -27.26 -10.26
CA LYS A 115 6.72 -28.58 -10.48
C LYS A 115 7.46 -28.68 -11.83
N LEU A 116 8.80 -28.66 -11.77
CA LEU A 116 9.70 -29.04 -12.87
C LEU A 116 9.41 -30.47 -13.34
N GLY A 117 8.89 -30.59 -14.57
CA GLY A 117 8.54 -31.87 -15.19
C GLY A 117 7.43 -31.76 -16.25
N VAL A 118 6.63 -30.68 -16.19
CA VAL A 118 5.60 -30.34 -17.19
C VAL A 118 5.63 -28.83 -17.45
N ILE A 119 6.78 -28.26 -17.81
CA ILE A 119 6.83 -26.85 -18.20
C ILE A 119 6.81 -26.77 -19.72
N ASP A 120 5.61 -26.83 -20.27
CA ASP A 120 5.35 -26.25 -21.59
C ASP A 120 5.61 -24.74 -21.45
N HIS A 121 6.48 -24.17 -22.28
CA HIS A 121 6.83 -22.73 -22.26
C HIS A 121 5.66 -21.92 -22.85
N LYS A 122 4.48 -22.08 -22.25
CA LYS A 122 3.27 -21.37 -22.60
C LYS A 122 3.18 -20.08 -21.78
N PRO A 123 2.68 -19.00 -22.39
CA PRO A 123 2.45 -17.77 -21.66
C PRO A 123 1.33 -17.98 -20.63
N ALA A 124 1.49 -17.38 -19.44
CA ALA A 124 0.44 -17.29 -18.43
C ALA A 124 -0.72 -16.39 -18.91
N TYR A 125 -0.41 -15.45 -19.80
CA TYR A 125 -1.36 -14.59 -20.48
C TYR A 125 -0.87 -14.23 -21.89
N GLU A 126 -1.75 -14.23 -22.87
CA GLU A 126 -1.47 -13.80 -24.25
C GLU A 126 -2.68 -13.09 -24.86
N ASP A 127 -2.43 -11.99 -25.55
CA ASP A 127 -3.40 -11.32 -26.43
C ASP A 127 -2.73 -10.80 -27.71
N GLU A 128 -3.43 -9.95 -28.46
CA GLU A 128 -2.95 -9.37 -29.73
C GLU A 128 -1.82 -8.32 -29.54
N GLU A 129 -1.51 -7.91 -28.30
CA GLU A 129 -0.50 -6.89 -28.00
C GLU A 129 0.72 -7.49 -27.30
N VAL A 130 0.51 -8.37 -26.32
CA VAL A 130 1.56 -8.88 -25.44
C VAL A 130 1.40 -10.35 -25.03
N LYS A 131 2.53 -10.96 -24.67
CA LYS A 131 2.60 -12.24 -23.95
C LYS A 131 3.28 -12.03 -22.61
N VAL A 132 2.77 -12.68 -21.56
CA VAL A 132 3.37 -12.69 -20.22
C VAL A 132 3.71 -14.13 -19.85
N TYR A 133 4.99 -14.42 -19.70
CA TYR A 133 5.51 -15.71 -19.26
C TYR A 133 5.80 -15.68 -17.76
N ALA A 134 5.32 -16.67 -17.04
CA ALA A 134 5.62 -16.87 -15.63
C ALA A 134 6.79 -17.85 -15.50
N ILE A 135 7.80 -17.49 -14.71
CA ILE A 135 8.98 -18.29 -14.44
C ILE A 135 9.00 -18.60 -12.94
N PRO A 136 8.50 -19.78 -12.52
CA PRO A 136 8.51 -20.18 -11.13
C PRO A 136 9.93 -20.48 -10.67
N VAL A 137 10.24 -20.06 -9.44
CA VAL A 137 11.53 -20.26 -8.78
C VAL A 137 11.29 -20.70 -7.35
N ARG A 138 11.92 -21.80 -6.95
CA ARG A 138 11.79 -22.35 -5.60
C ARG A 138 13.01 -22.01 -4.75
N ALA A 139 12.78 -21.87 -3.45
CA ALA A 139 13.88 -21.90 -2.49
C ALA A 139 14.46 -23.32 -2.37
N ARG A 140 15.79 -23.45 -2.19
CA ARG A 140 16.41 -24.75 -1.87
C ARG A 140 15.76 -25.40 -0.63
N ALA A 141 15.55 -26.71 -0.69
CA ALA A 141 15.04 -27.50 0.44
C ALA A 141 15.94 -27.37 1.68
N GLY A 142 15.32 -27.20 2.86
CA GLY A 142 16.04 -27.06 4.14
C GLY A 142 16.66 -25.68 4.39
N ALA A 143 16.47 -24.71 3.49
CA ALA A 143 16.90 -23.34 3.69
C ALA A 143 16.05 -22.68 4.79
N LYS A 144 16.60 -22.63 6.01
CA LYS A 144 16.15 -21.71 7.05
C LYS A 144 16.24 -20.29 6.51
N ARG A 145 15.09 -19.68 6.21
CA ARG A 145 15.05 -18.24 6.02
C ARG A 145 15.15 -17.68 7.41
N LYS A 146 16.28 -17.07 7.72
CA LYS A 146 16.38 -16.13 8.84
C LYS A 146 15.16 -15.20 8.77
N LEU A 147 14.13 -15.48 9.58
CA LEU A 147 13.08 -14.57 9.99
C LEU A 147 13.69 -13.25 10.47
N ASN A 148 14.79 -13.20 11.25
CA ASN A 148 15.73 -14.22 11.78
C ASN A 148 15.12 -15.44 12.57
N ASP A 149 15.04 -16.60 11.89
CA ASP A 149 14.42 -17.92 12.12
C ASP A 149 13.39 -18.13 13.26
N THR A 150 12.08 -18.09 12.95
CA THR A 150 11.15 -19.11 13.46
C THR A 150 11.02 -20.23 12.45
N ALA A 151 11.45 -21.42 12.88
CA ALA A 151 11.47 -22.63 12.09
C ALA A 151 10.07 -23.28 12.08
N VAL A 152 9.32 -23.06 11.00
CA VAL A 152 8.39 -24.09 10.52
C VAL A 152 8.50 -24.12 9.00
N VAL A 153 9.39 -24.96 8.50
CA VAL A 153 9.27 -25.48 7.13
C VAL A 153 8.11 -26.47 7.19
N THR A 154 6.90 -26.01 6.87
CA THR A 154 5.88 -26.94 6.40
C THR A 154 6.28 -27.36 4.99
N GLU A 155 6.04 -28.62 4.63
CA GLU A 155 6.25 -29.17 3.27
C GLU A 155 5.43 -28.48 2.16
N THR A 156 4.75 -27.37 2.50
CA THR A 156 3.92 -26.55 1.64
C THR A 156 4.78 -25.55 0.87
N GLY A 157 4.59 -25.39 -0.44
CA GLY A 157 5.29 -24.45 -1.35
C GLY A 157 5.13 -22.95 -1.04
N ALA A 158 4.87 -22.57 0.20
CA ALA A 158 4.70 -21.19 0.69
C ALA A 158 5.98 -20.32 0.61
N ASN A 159 7.04 -20.82 -0.03
CA ASN A 159 8.31 -20.14 -0.27
C ASN A 159 8.66 -20.10 -1.77
N ASP A 160 7.68 -20.22 -2.66
CA ASP A 160 7.91 -20.09 -4.08
C ASP A 160 7.75 -18.62 -4.49
N CYS A 161 8.58 -18.18 -5.44
CA CYS A 161 8.42 -16.89 -6.09
C CYS A 161 8.28 -17.07 -7.60
N VAL A 162 7.70 -16.08 -8.27
CA VAL A 162 7.50 -16.09 -9.71
C VAL A 162 8.12 -14.83 -10.30
N SER A 163 9.05 -15.02 -11.23
CA SER A 163 9.51 -13.95 -12.12
C SER A 163 8.63 -13.89 -13.36
N TYR A 164 8.56 -12.74 -14.02
CA TYR A 164 7.75 -12.56 -15.22
C TYR A 164 8.59 -12.03 -16.38
N ILE A 165 8.33 -12.54 -17.59
CA ILE A 165 8.86 -11.94 -18.82
C ILE A 165 7.68 -11.49 -19.68
N VAL A 166 7.71 -10.22 -20.06
CA VAL A 166 6.75 -9.64 -20.99
C VAL A 166 7.37 -9.59 -22.37
N GLU A 167 6.63 -10.01 -23.38
CA GLU A 167 6.99 -9.90 -24.79
C GLU A 167 5.96 -9.08 -25.54
N THR A 168 6.44 -8.19 -26.39
CA THR A 168 5.61 -7.53 -27.40
C THR A 168 5.67 -8.31 -28.70
N LEU A 169 4.57 -8.34 -29.44
CA LEU A 169 4.53 -9.02 -30.74
C LEU A 169 5.33 -8.26 -31.80
N GLU A 170 5.78 -9.00 -32.83
CA GLU A 170 6.41 -8.40 -34.02
C GLU A 170 5.51 -7.30 -34.60
N GLN A 171 6.09 -6.10 -34.74
CA GLN A 171 5.37 -4.98 -35.31
C GLN A 171 5.56 -5.00 -36.82
N ARG A 172 4.46 -5.23 -37.54
CA ARG A 172 4.48 -5.20 -38.98
C ARG A 172 4.94 -3.84 -39.50
N GLY A 173 5.71 -3.85 -40.58
CA GLY A 173 6.14 -2.62 -41.22
C GLY A 173 4.98 -1.74 -41.70
N LYS A 174 5.27 -0.46 -41.92
CA LYS A 174 4.30 0.50 -42.45
C LYS A 174 3.95 0.12 -43.89
N PHE A 175 2.67 0.21 -44.25
CA PHE A 175 2.25 0.06 -45.63
C PHE A 175 2.64 1.27 -46.47
N LEU A 176 3.32 0.99 -47.56
CA LEU A 176 3.92 1.95 -48.47
C LEU A 176 2.92 2.21 -49.60
N VAL A 177 1.97 3.11 -49.33
CA VAL A 177 0.89 3.48 -50.25
C VAL A 177 1.43 3.83 -51.64
N GLU A 178 2.50 4.61 -51.71
CA GLU A 178 3.13 5.03 -52.96
C GLU A 178 3.64 3.85 -53.78
N LYS A 179 4.25 2.83 -53.15
CA LYS A 179 4.71 1.62 -53.83
C LYS A 179 3.54 0.79 -54.34
N ALA A 180 2.48 0.62 -53.55
CA ALA A 180 1.30 -0.11 -53.97
C ALA A 180 0.60 0.55 -55.18
N VAL A 181 0.49 1.89 -55.16
CA VAL A 181 -0.03 2.65 -56.31
C VAL A 181 0.88 2.50 -57.54
N ALA A 182 2.20 2.60 -57.37
CA ALA A 182 3.17 2.44 -58.46
C ALA A 182 3.12 1.03 -59.10
N LEU A 183 2.77 0.00 -58.33
CA LEU A 183 2.60 -1.37 -58.82
C LEU A 183 1.24 -1.61 -59.51
N GLY A 184 0.36 -0.61 -59.53
CA GLY A 184 -0.96 -0.67 -60.18
C GLY A 184 -2.07 -1.22 -59.28
N VAL A 185 -1.86 -1.29 -57.96
CA VAL A 185 -2.90 -1.75 -57.03
C VAL A 185 -3.92 -0.62 -56.83
N PRO A 186 -5.23 -0.85 -57.11
CA PRO A 186 -6.24 0.17 -56.88
C PRO A 186 -6.44 0.41 -55.37
N LYS A 187 -6.62 1.70 -55.01
CA LYS A 187 -6.93 2.09 -53.63
C LYS A 187 -8.22 1.41 -53.17
N GLY A 188 -8.23 0.86 -51.97
CA GLY A 188 -9.38 0.19 -51.38
C GLY A 188 -9.00 -1.10 -50.66
N ARG A 189 -9.89 -2.11 -50.73
CA ARG A 189 -9.74 -3.38 -50.00
C ARG A 189 -8.37 -4.06 -50.20
N LEU A 190 -7.84 -4.01 -51.42
CA LEU A 190 -6.57 -4.66 -51.78
C LEU A 190 -5.36 -4.09 -51.01
N PHE A 191 -5.41 -2.82 -50.59
CA PHE A 191 -4.37 -2.24 -49.72
C PHE A 191 -4.39 -2.89 -48.34
N GLY A 192 -5.59 -3.12 -47.80
CA GLY A 192 -5.77 -3.81 -46.53
C GLY A 192 -5.29 -5.27 -46.60
N ASP A 193 -5.54 -5.96 -47.71
CA ASP A 193 -5.08 -7.33 -47.92
C ASP A 193 -3.53 -7.40 -48.01
N LEU A 194 -2.90 -6.49 -48.77
CA LEU A 194 -1.44 -6.36 -48.83
C LEU A 194 -0.84 -5.99 -47.46
N HIS A 195 -1.42 -5.04 -46.73
CA HIS A 195 -0.99 -4.73 -45.37
C HIS A 195 -1.16 -5.95 -44.45
N LYS A 196 -2.17 -6.79 -44.63
CA LYS A 196 -2.39 -8.02 -43.85
C LYS A 196 -1.51 -9.20 -44.28
N GLY A 197 -0.64 -9.04 -45.28
CA GLY A 197 0.28 -10.10 -45.68
C GLY A 197 -0.24 -11.03 -46.73
N LYS A 198 -1.34 -10.66 -47.36
CA LYS A 198 -1.90 -11.40 -48.46
C LYS A 198 -1.37 -10.78 -49.74
N ASP A 199 -0.75 -11.62 -50.57
CA ASP A 199 -0.43 -11.23 -51.94
C ASP A 199 -1.74 -11.04 -52.72
N VAL A 200 -1.73 -10.08 -53.63
CA VAL A 200 -2.94 -9.67 -54.37
C VAL A 200 -2.71 -9.87 -55.86
N THR A 201 -3.64 -10.57 -56.52
CA THR A 201 -3.68 -10.70 -57.98
C THR A 201 -4.51 -9.56 -58.57
N LEU A 202 -3.92 -8.82 -59.49
CA LEU A 202 -4.56 -7.73 -60.23
C LEU A 202 -5.41 -8.27 -61.40
N PRO A 203 -6.35 -7.47 -61.96
CA PRO A 203 -7.19 -7.90 -63.10
C PRO A 203 -6.41 -8.31 -64.35
N ASP A 204 -5.17 -7.82 -64.51
CA ASP A 204 -4.26 -8.18 -65.60
C ASP A 204 -3.44 -9.46 -65.35
N GLY A 205 -3.70 -10.15 -64.23
CA GLY A 205 -3.05 -11.40 -63.84
C GLY A 205 -1.74 -11.23 -63.06
N ARG A 206 -1.21 -10.01 -62.89
CA ARG A 206 0.02 -9.79 -62.11
C ARG A 206 -0.24 -9.99 -60.61
N VAL A 207 0.69 -10.65 -59.92
CA VAL A 207 0.65 -10.82 -58.46
C VAL A 207 1.56 -9.79 -57.82
N VAL A 208 0.99 -8.90 -57.00
CA VAL A 208 1.72 -7.95 -56.17
C VAL A 208 1.94 -8.56 -54.80
N ARG A 209 3.19 -8.66 -54.36
CA ARG A 209 3.52 -9.24 -53.06
C ARG A 209 3.34 -8.22 -51.94
N SER A 210 2.86 -8.68 -50.79
CA SER A 210 2.78 -7.85 -49.58
C SER A 210 4.14 -7.24 -49.23
N ALA A 211 5.21 -8.03 -49.35
CA ALA A 211 6.58 -7.61 -49.05
C ALA A 211 7.06 -6.41 -49.90
N ASP A 212 6.51 -6.22 -51.10
CA ASP A 212 6.87 -5.09 -51.97
C ASP A 212 6.21 -3.78 -51.53
N CYS A 213 5.09 -3.89 -50.79
CA CYS A 213 4.23 -2.79 -50.38
C CYS A 213 4.30 -2.48 -48.89
N VAL A 214 5.17 -3.14 -48.12
CA VAL A 214 5.28 -2.99 -46.67
C VAL A 214 6.76 -2.80 -46.31
N SER A 215 7.07 -1.90 -45.39
CA SER A 215 8.44 -1.77 -44.87
C SER A 215 8.86 -3.04 -44.11
N PRO A 216 10.16 -3.25 -43.80
CA PRO A 216 10.55 -4.35 -42.92
C PRO A 216 9.79 -4.31 -41.59
N SER A 217 9.37 -5.48 -41.11
CA SER A 217 8.85 -5.63 -39.75
C SER A 217 9.92 -5.24 -38.73
N SER A 218 9.48 -4.73 -37.58
CA SER A 218 10.35 -4.57 -36.42
C SER A 218 10.15 -5.75 -35.48
N PRO A 219 11.22 -6.41 -35.02
CA PRO A 219 11.10 -7.53 -34.10
C PRO A 219 10.41 -7.08 -32.80
N GLY A 220 9.77 -8.03 -32.14
CA GLY A 220 9.27 -7.84 -30.79
C GLY A 220 10.40 -7.46 -29.82
N ALA A 221 10.02 -6.81 -28.74
CA ALA A 221 10.88 -6.45 -27.62
C ALA A 221 10.36 -7.09 -26.34
N GLY A 222 11.26 -7.39 -25.40
CA GLY A 222 10.90 -7.97 -24.11
C GLY A 222 11.40 -7.18 -22.91
N CYS A 223 10.78 -7.39 -21.76
CA CYS A 223 11.34 -7.01 -20.47
C CYS A 223 11.13 -8.12 -19.43
N ALA A 224 12.01 -8.17 -18.44
CA ALA A 224 11.91 -9.13 -17.35
C ALA A 224 11.71 -8.42 -16.01
N ILE A 225 10.85 -9.00 -15.17
CA ILE A 225 10.68 -8.66 -13.77
C ILE A 225 11.22 -9.84 -12.99
N VAL A 226 12.40 -9.68 -12.40
CA VAL A 226 13.15 -10.77 -11.78
C VAL A 226 12.94 -10.72 -10.26
N ALA A 227 12.11 -11.64 -9.80
CA ALA A 227 11.88 -11.92 -8.39
C ALA A 227 12.93 -12.92 -7.88
N CYS A 228 13.73 -12.49 -6.92
CA CYS A 228 14.71 -13.34 -6.24
C CYS A 228 14.81 -12.87 -4.78
N PRO A 229 13.93 -13.35 -3.89
CA PRO A 229 13.72 -12.73 -2.57
C PRO A 229 14.91 -12.87 -1.62
N SER A 230 15.79 -13.84 -1.86
CA SER A 230 17.05 -14.02 -1.12
C SER A 230 18.03 -14.87 -1.92
N LYS A 231 19.27 -14.97 -1.43
CA LYS A 231 20.30 -15.87 -1.99
C LYS A 231 19.88 -17.34 -2.13
N ASN A 232 18.86 -17.78 -1.38
CA ASN A 232 18.40 -19.18 -1.39
C ASN A 232 17.66 -19.57 -2.68
N TYR A 233 17.29 -18.60 -3.52
CA TYR A 233 16.59 -18.79 -4.80
C TYR A 233 17.55 -18.72 -5.99
N VAL A 234 18.78 -18.24 -5.79
CA VAL A 234 19.70 -17.90 -6.88
C VAL A 234 20.06 -19.12 -7.73
N GLU A 235 20.31 -20.28 -7.12
CA GLU A 235 20.61 -21.48 -7.93
C GLU A 235 19.46 -21.85 -8.86
N GLU A 236 18.24 -21.96 -8.34
CA GLU A 236 17.08 -22.39 -9.14
C GLU A 236 16.77 -21.36 -10.24
N LEU A 237 16.84 -20.06 -9.91
CA LEU A 237 16.68 -18.97 -10.88
C LEU A 237 17.70 -19.07 -12.02
N THR A 238 18.98 -19.18 -11.67
CA THR A 238 20.08 -19.05 -12.65
C THR A 238 20.25 -20.30 -13.51
N THR A 239 19.71 -21.44 -13.09
CA THR A 239 19.73 -22.72 -13.83
C THR A 239 18.44 -22.98 -14.62
N SER A 240 17.41 -22.15 -14.45
CA SER A 240 16.14 -22.31 -15.14
C SER A 240 16.31 -22.22 -16.67
N PRO A 241 15.88 -23.26 -17.42
CA PRO A 241 15.98 -23.27 -18.87
C PRO A 241 15.05 -22.25 -19.54
N LEU A 242 14.07 -21.70 -18.81
CA LEU A 242 13.06 -20.76 -19.33
C LEU A 242 13.67 -19.42 -19.73
N TYR A 243 14.86 -19.07 -19.23
CA TYR A 243 15.57 -17.86 -19.64
C TYR A 243 16.41 -18.01 -20.92
N ARG A 244 16.63 -19.25 -21.40
CA ARG A 244 17.58 -19.53 -22.49
C ARG A 244 17.27 -18.74 -23.77
N ARG A 245 15.99 -18.50 -24.05
CA ARG A 245 15.51 -17.77 -25.23
C ARG A 245 15.93 -16.30 -25.30
N TYR A 246 16.29 -15.75 -24.14
CA TYR A 246 16.64 -14.35 -23.93
C TYR A 246 18.11 -14.15 -23.63
N GLN A 247 18.90 -15.24 -23.60
CA GLN A 247 20.29 -15.24 -23.18
C GLN A 247 21.21 -15.72 -24.30
N GLN A 248 22.36 -15.06 -24.39
CA GLN A 248 23.51 -15.52 -25.14
C GLN A 248 24.08 -16.77 -24.48
N HIS A 249 24.44 -17.77 -25.28
CA HIS A 249 25.07 -18.98 -24.81
C HIS A 249 26.13 -19.46 -25.79
N ALA A 250 27.12 -20.20 -25.27
CA ALA A 250 28.16 -20.78 -26.09
C ALA A 250 27.55 -21.83 -27.02
N ALA A 251 27.80 -21.68 -28.31
CA ALA A 251 27.54 -22.70 -29.32
C ALA A 251 28.83 -22.99 -30.09
N THR A 252 29.09 -24.28 -30.31
CA THR A 252 30.19 -24.72 -31.16
C THR A 252 29.67 -24.80 -32.59
N GLN A 253 30.15 -23.91 -33.46
CA GLN A 253 29.85 -23.92 -34.88
C GLN A 253 31.17 -24.05 -35.63
N ASP A 254 31.31 -25.10 -36.46
CA ASP A 254 32.54 -25.40 -37.22
C ASP A 254 33.82 -25.47 -36.36
N GLY A 255 33.72 -26.00 -35.14
CA GLY A 255 34.86 -26.16 -34.22
C GLY A 255 35.35 -24.86 -33.56
N LYS A 256 34.65 -23.74 -33.77
CA LYS A 256 34.87 -22.47 -33.05
C LYS A 256 33.71 -22.20 -32.09
N GLU A 257 34.04 -21.80 -30.87
CA GLU A 257 33.04 -21.30 -29.93
C GLU A 257 32.59 -19.91 -30.36
N THR A 258 31.29 -19.74 -30.55
CA THR A 258 30.64 -18.45 -30.83
C THR A 258 29.50 -18.26 -29.85
N MET A 259 29.24 -17.00 -29.45
CA MET A 259 28.07 -16.69 -28.64
C MET A 259 26.85 -16.57 -29.55
N THR A 260 25.78 -17.28 -29.21
CA THR A 260 24.50 -17.15 -29.89
C THR A 260 23.86 -15.80 -29.59
N GLN A 261 23.07 -15.29 -30.53
CA GLN A 261 22.16 -14.18 -30.28
C GLN A 261 20.88 -14.71 -29.62
N PRO A 262 20.24 -13.93 -28.71
CA PRO A 262 18.96 -14.32 -28.15
C PRO A 262 17.89 -14.35 -29.25
N GLU A 263 16.91 -15.25 -29.14
CA GLU A 263 15.79 -15.30 -30.10
C GLU A 263 14.90 -14.06 -29.95
N LEU A 264 14.82 -13.51 -28.73
CA LEU A 264 14.17 -12.23 -28.43
C LEU A 264 15.02 -11.43 -27.45
N GLN A 265 15.41 -10.22 -27.86
CA GLN A 265 16.24 -9.33 -27.06
C GLN A 265 15.41 -8.64 -25.97
N LEU A 266 15.77 -8.88 -24.71
CA LEU A 266 15.26 -8.05 -23.61
C LEU A 266 15.82 -6.64 -23.74
N GLN A 267 14.99 -5.65 -23.44
CA GLN A 267 15.36 -4.23 -23.46
C GLN A 267 15.64 -3.71 -22.05
N VAL A 268 14.95 -4.26 -21.05
CA VAL A 268 15.12 -3.87 -19.66
C VAL A 268 14.83 -5.03 -18.71
N VAL A 269 15.62 -5.11 -17.62
CA VAL A 269 15.42 -6.03 -16.50
C VAL A 269 15.17 -5.23 -15.23
N TYR A 270 14.04 -5.51 -14.56
CA TYR A 270 13.68 -4.96 -13.27
C TYR A 270 14.05 -5.95 -12.18
N HIS A 271 14.93 -5.55 -11.27
CA HIS A 271 15.47 -6.40 -10.22
C HIS A 271 14.75 -6.14 -8.90
N LEU A 272 14.12 -7.19 -8.34
CA LEU A 272 13.46 -7.16 -7.03
C LEU A 272 14.33 -7.74 -5.90
N GLY A 273 15.48 -8.35 -6.25
CA GLY A 273 16.43 -8.90 -5.28
C GLY A 273 17.22 -7.80 -4.57
N ASP A 274 17.57 -8.06 -3.30
CA ASP A 274 18.37 -7.16 -2.48
C ASP A 274 19.87 -7.20 -2.86
N ALA A 275 20.68 -6.39 -2.15
CA ALA A 275 22.12 -6.35 -2.36
C ALA A 275 22.81 -7.72 -2.24
N SER A 276 22.31 -8.62 -1.39
CA SER A 276 22.89 -9.96 -1.21
C SER A 276 22.72 -10.84 -2.45
N VAL A 277 21.60 -10.66 -3.16
CA VAL A 277 21.33 -11.34 -4.43
C VAL A 277 22.11 -10.70 -5.56
N LEU A 278 22.08 -9.37 -5.67
CA LEU A 278 22.72 -8.62 -6.76
C LEU A 278 24.25 -8.80 -6.78
N GLN A 279 24.86 -9.07 -5.63
CA GLN A 279 26.30 -9.33 -5.49
C GLN A 279 26.65 -10.82 -5.56
N HIS A 280 25.68 -11.72 -5.68
CA HIS A 280 25.94 -13.16 -5.70
C HIS A 280 26.64 -13.57 -7.00
N PRO A 281 27.78 -14.30 -6.98
CA PRO A 281 28.55 -14.63 -8.18
C PRO A 281 27.75 -15.31 -9.30
N SER A 282 26.93 -16.31 -8.95
CA SER A 282 26.06 -16.98 -9.94
C SER A 282 25.01 -16.06 -10.55
N TYR A 283 24.48 -15.10 -9.77
CA TYR A 283 23.51 -14.13 -10.27
C TYR A 283 24.18 -13.17 -11.25
N ILE A 284 25.37 -12.69 -10.92
CA ILE A 284 26.19 -11.80 -11.76
C ILE A 284 26.46 -12.45 -13.12
N GLU A 285 26.96 -13.67 -13.12
CA GLU A 285 27.28 -14.40 -14.37
C GLU A 285 26.02 -14.75 -15.17
N TRP A 286 24.90 -15.00 -14.49
CA TRP A 286 23.61 -15.21 -15.16
C TRP A 286 23.08 -13.94 -15.81
N ILE A 287 23.18 -12.78 -15.14
CA ILE A 287 22.72 -11.50 -15.70
C ILE A 287 23.54 -11.09 -16.93
N LYS A 288 24.87 -11.27 -16.91
CA LYS A 288 25.75 -10.94 -18.06
C LYS A 288 25.31 -11.61 -19.36
N ARG A 289 24.66 -12.78 -19.30
CA ARG A 289 24.19 -13.51 -20.49
C ARG A 289 23.04 -12.82 -21.22
N PHE A 290 22.34 -11.86 -20.61
CA PHE A 290 21.33 -11.07 -21.32
C PHE A 290 21.94 -10.03 -22.28
N GLY A 291 23.24 -9.73 -22.13
CA GLY A 291 24.00 -8.82 -22.98
C GLY A 291 24.07 -7.38 -22.45
N ASP A 292 25.12 -6.66 -22.82
CA ASP A 292 25.43 -5.30 -22.34
C ASP A 292 24.47 -4.20 -22.87
N ASP A 293 23.62 -4.53 -23.84
CA ASP A 293 22.62 -3.61 -24.38
C ASP A 293 21.31 -3.57 -23.58
N VAL A 294 21.18 -4.45 -22.58
CA VAL A 294 20.01 -4.50 -21.70
C VAL A 294 20.13 -3.43 -20.62
N GLU A 295 19.07 -2.66 -20.42
CA GLU A 295 18.97 -1.72 -19.31
C GLU A 295 18.62 -2.47 -18.02
N HIS A 296 19.17 -2.02 -16.90
CA HIS A 296 18.94 -2.65 -15.59
C HIS A 296 18.38 -1.63 -14.62
N VAL A 297 17.27 -1.96 -13.95
CA VAL A 297 16.60 -1.10 -12.97
C VAL A 297 16.50 -1.83 -11.63
N LEU A 298 17.13 -1.28 -10.59
CA LEU A 298 17.06 -1.83 -9.23
C LEU A 298 15.86 -1.24 -8.49
N LEU A 299 14.92 -2.08 -8.07
CA LEU A 299 13.71 -1.64 -7.36
C LEU A 299 13.76 -1.94 -5.85
N ASN A 300 14.73 -2.73 -5.41
CA ASN A 300 14.95 -3.10 -4.01
C ASN A 300 16.42 -2.89 -3.62
N TYR A 301 16.88 -1.65 -3.77
CA TYR A 301 18.26 -1.25 -3.47
C TYR A 301 18.27 -0.12 -2.44
N SER A 302 19.28 -0.09 -1.56
CA SER A 302 19.37 0.91 -0.47
C SER A 302 19.44 2.36 -0.96
N GLY A 303 19.75 2.57 -2.23
CA GLY A 303 19.69 3.88 -2.87
C GLY A 303 18.33 4.25 -3.44
N CYS A 304 17.28 3.44 -3.33
CA CYS A 304 15.94 3.84 -3.77
C CYS A 304 15.42 5.03 -2.93
N PRO A 305 14.58 5.91 -3.50
CA PRO A 305 13.98 7.00 -2.73
C PRO A 305 13.13 6.51 -1.55
N GLU A 306 13.29 7.15 -0.38
CA GLU A 306 12.48 6.89 0.83
C GLU A 306 11.32 7.88 1.00
N LYS A 307 11.29 8.96 0.20
CA LYS A 307 10.18 9.92 0.12
C LYS A 307 8.87 9.21 -0.13
N THR A 308 7.81 9.66 0.56
CA THR A 308 6.50 9.03 0.41
C THR A 308 5.97 9.27 -1.00
N VAL A 309 5.23 8.29 -1.53
CA VAL A 309 4.52 8.44 -2.81
C VAL A 309 3.27 9.31 -2.68
N TYR A 310 2.84 9.64 -1.46
CA TYR A 310 1.70 10.53 -1.20
C TYR A 310 2.17 11.98 -1.07
N ARG A 311 2.49 12.61 -2.20
CA ARG A 311 3.13 13.93 -2.29
C ARG A 311 2.24 15.04 -1.72
N ASP A 312 0.93 14.99 -1.99
CA ASP A 312 0.00 15.99 -1.45
C ASP A 312 -0.16 15.86 0.07
N SER A 313 -0.28 14.63 0.57
CA SER A 313 -0.27 14.36 2.00
C SER A 313 1.05 14.80 2.65
N ALA A 314 2.19 14.65 1.96
CA ALA A 314 3.49 15.08 2.45
C ALA A 314 3.64 16.60 2.50
N LYS A 315 3.15 17.31 1.48
CA LYS A 315 3.11 18.78 1.42
C LYS A 315 2.27 19.34 2.57
N LEU A 316 1.04 18.86 2.71
CA LEU A 316 0.13 19.27 3.79
C LEU A 316 0.75 19.00 5.17
N GLN A 317 1.32 17.82 5.38
CA GLN A 317 2.00 17.50 6.63
C GLN A 317 3.18 18.44 6.91
N ALA A 318 3.98 18.80 5.89
CA ALA A 318 5.10 19.71 6.06
C ALA A 318 4.64 21.16 6.37
N GLN A 319 3.54 21.61 5.77
CA GLN A 319 2.91 22.89 6.13
C GLN A 319 2.41 22.88 7.59
N LEU A 320 1.70 21.81 7.99
CA LEU A 320 1.22 21.64 9.36
C LEU A 320 2.37 21.55 10.37
N HIS A 321 3.44 20.81 10.06
CA HIS A 321 4.65 20.75 10.89
C HIS A 321 5.34 22.11 11.01
N SER A 322 5.37 22.90 9.93
CA SER A 322 5.94 24.24 9.95
C SER A 322 5.26 25.14 10.97
N VAL A 323 3.93 25.01 11.14
CA VAL A 323 3.15 25.81 12.09
C VAL A 323 3.06 25.15 13.48
N PHE A 324 2.93 23.83 13.54
CA PHE A 324 2.69 23.05 14.75
C PHE A 324 3.70 21.90 14.91
N PRO A 325 4.99 22.19 15.12
CA PRO A 325 6.06 21.18 15.12
C PRO A 325 5.94 20.13 16.24
N ASP A 326 5.26 20.46 17.34
CA ASP A 326 5.02 19.53 18.45
C ASP A 326 3.85 18.57 18.19
N ALA A 327 2.93 18.95 17.29
CA ALA A 327 1.70 18.20 17.01
C ALA A 327 1.80 17.35 15.74
N PHE A 328 2.60 17.77 14.76
CA PHE A 328 2.81 17.03 13.51
C PHE A 328 4.29 16.67 13.33
N PRO A 329 4.60 15.44 12.91
CA PRO A 329 5.98 15.00 12.68
C PRO A 329 6.61 15.68 11.46
N SER A 330 7.94 15.86 11.48
CA SER A 330 8.71 16.38 10.33
C SER A 330 8.84 15.35 9.20
N ASN A 331 9.00 15.86 7.97
CA ASN A 331 9.32 15.12 6.74
C ASN A 331 10.80 15.23 6.31
N ASP A 332 11.69 15.73 7.18
CA ASP A 332 13.10 15.96 6.84
C ASP A 332 13.87 14.70 6.41
N TYR A 333 13.34 13.49 6.68
CA TYR A 333 13.94 12.27 6.17
C TYR A 333 14.00 12.23 4.63
N GLU A 334 13.11 12.95 3.93
CA GLU A 334 13.17 13.11 2.47
C GLU A 334 14.40 13.88 1.99
N LEU A 335 15.07 14.65 2.86
CA LEU A 335 16.31 15.35 2.50
C LEU A 335 17.47 14.39 2.20
N ARG A 336 17.36 13.12 2.61
CA ARG A 336 18.29 12.04 2.26
C ARG A 336 18.17 11.61 0.80
N ASP A 337 17.06 11.91 0.14
CA ASP A 337 16.84 11.59 -1.27
C ASP A 337 17.48 12.62 -2.20
N ALA A 338 17.66 12.19 -3.45
CA ALA A 338 18.15 13.05 -4.52
C ALA A 338 17.16 14.20 -4.79
N GLU A 339 17.70 15.40 -4.99
CA GLU A 339 16.93 16.60 -5.28
C GLU A 339 16.22 16.53 -6.63
N THR A 340 16.96 16.15 -7.66
CA THR A 340 16.42 15.92 -9.00
C THR A 340 16.17 14.43 -9.22
N PRO A 341 14.95 14.02 -9.59
CA PRO A 341 14.63 12.62 -9.85
C PRO A 341 15.46 12.01 -10.97
N PHE A 342 15.65 10.70 -10.93
CA PHE A 342 16.29 9.88 -11.97
C PHE A 342 17.76 10.23 -12.27
N THR A 343 18.42 10.95 -11.36
CA THR A 343 19.84 11.32 -11.48
C THR A 343 20.81 10.26 -10.97
N ARG A 344 20.35 9.35 -10.11
CA ARG A 344 21.21 8.33 -9.49
C ARG A 344 21.45 7.13 -10.42
N ARG A 345 22.71 6.71 -10.47
CA ARG A 345 23.20 5.51 -11.13
C ARG A 345 24.21 4.81 -10.22
N VAL A 346 24.36 3.51 -10.37
CA VAL A 346 25.30 2.71 -9.56
C VAL A 346 26.05 1.71 -10.45
N ASP A 347 27.36 1.60 -10.24
CA ASP A 347 28.16 0.58 -10.92
C ASP A 347 27.89 -0.80 -10.32
N MET A 348 27.60 -1.77 -11.19
CA MET A 348 27.30 -3.15 -10.78
C MET A 348 28.21 -4.13 -11.52
N PRO A 349 28.62 -5.25 -10.88
CA PRO A 349 29.60 -6.18 -11.44
C PRO A 349 29.12 -7.00 -12.65
N PHE A 350 27.85 -6.87 -13.04
CA PHE A 350 27.22 -7.64 -14.12
C PHE A 350 26.99 -6.84 -15.41
N THR A 351 27.39 -5.56 -15.48
CA THR A 351 27.28 -4.75 -16.69
C THR A 351 28.40 -3.73 -16.76
N SER A 352 28.77 -3.32 -17.97
CA SER A 352 29.76 -2.26 -18.23
C SER A 352 29.17 -0.85 -18.12
N LYS A 353 27.85 -0.71 -18.09
CA LYS A 353 27.13 0.57 -17.99
C LYS A 353 26.62 0.79 -16.56
N PRO A 354 26.60 2.04 -16.05
CA PRO A 354 25.98 2.33 -14.76
C PRO A 354 24.50 1.93 -14.74
N VAL A 355 24.11 1.18 -13.71
CA VAL A 355 22.76 0.65 -13.50
C VAL A 355 21.85 1.73 -12.92
N ILE A 356 20.57 1.66 -13.29
CA ILE A 356 19.54 2.59 -12.87
C ILE A 356 19.04 2.20 -11.48
N ILE A 357 19.07 3.15 -10.56
CA ILE A 357 18.29 3.05 -9.33
C ILE A 357 16.86 3.48 -9.65
N GLY A 358 15.88 2.61 -9.38
CA GLY A 358 14.49 2.88 -9.70
C GLY A 358 13.93 4.09 -8.98
N GLU A 359 12.95 4.74 -9.61
CA GLU A 359 12.13 5.79 -9.00
C GLU A 359 10.65 5.49 -9.26
N SER A 360 9.80 5.84 -8.31
CA SER A 360 8.35 5.80 -8.50
C SER A 360 7.97 6.70 -9.69
N MET A 361 7.01 6.24 -10.49
CA MET A 361 6.53 6.81 -11.75
C MET A 361 7.51 6.76 -12.93
N LEU A 362 8.70 6.16 -12.78
CA LEU A 362 9.63 5.99 -13.89
C LEU A 362 9.02 5.10 -14.99
N LYS A 363 8.98 5.62 -16.21
CA LYS A 363 8.42 4.90 -17.36
C LYS A 363 9.53 4.45 -18.32
N TYR A 364 9.40 3.24 -18.86
CA TYR A 364 10.21 2.75 -19.97
C TYR A 364 9.32 2.32 -21.12
N THR A 365 9.52 2.92 -22.30
CA THR A 365 8.77 2.54 -23.51
C THR A 365 9.45 1.36 -24.19
N LEU A 366 8.76 0.23 -24.32
CA LEU A 366 9.27 -0.97 -25.02
C LEU A 366 9.10 -0.84 -26.53
N THR A 367 7.90 -0.43 -26.96
CA THR A 367 7.53 -0.23 -28.36
C THR A 367 6.71 1.06 -28.52
N PRO A 368 6.81 1.74 -29.66
CA PRO A 368 7.65 1.43 -30.82
C PRO A 368 9.14 1.76 -30.56
N THR A 369 10.05 1.10 -31.30
CA THR A 369 11.52 1.28 -31.16
C THR A 369 11.96 2.75 -31.23
N VAL A 370 11.32 3.56 -32.07
CA VAL A 370 11.64 4.99 -32.24
C VAL A 370 11.36 5.86 -31.00
N ARG A 371 10.57 5.36 -30.04
CA ARG A 371 10.27 6.03 -28.76
C ARG A 371 10.86 5.27 -27.56
N ARG A 372 11.69 4.26 -27.81
CA ARG A 372 12.24 3.40 -26.75
C ARG A 372 13.16 4.21 -25.85
N GLY A 373 13.05 3.98 -24.55
CA GLY A 373 13.87 4.64 -23.55
C GLY A 373 13.07 5.03 -22.30
N PHE A 374 13.79 5.63 -21.36
CA PHE A 374 13.24 6.11 -20.11
C PHE A 374 12.58 7.48 -20.25
N ASP A 375 11.50 7.65 -19.51
CA ASP A 375 10.78 8.91 -19.31
C ASP A 375 10.56 9.07 -17.80
N ALA A 376 11.23 10.08 -17.24
CA ALA A 376 11.20 10.41 -15.82
C ALA A 376 10.39 11.68 -15.52
N THR A 377 9.63 12.18 -16.50
CA THR A 377 8.89 13.46 -16.40
C THR A 377 7.93 13.49 -15.21
N HIS A 378 7.39 12.32 -14.84
CA HIS A 378 6.44 12.18 -13.73
C HIS A 378 7.07 11.63 -12.44
N CYS A 379 8.39 11.44 -12.39
CA CYS A 379 9.05 11.03 -11.14
C CYS A 379 8.99 12.16 -10.11
N PHE A 380 8.82 11.81 -8.84
CA PHE A 380 8.53 12.79 -7.79
C PHE A 380 9.76 13.58 -7.35
N GLN A 381 9.64 14.91 -7.33
CA GLN A 381 10.62 15.80 -6.74
C GLN A 381 10.48 15.84 -5.20
N ARG A 382 11.54 16.28 -4.52
CA ARG A 382 11.46 16.61 -3.09
C ARG A 382 10.51 17.79 -2.86
N LEU A 383 9.96 17.87 -1.65
CA LEU A 383 9.19 19.05 -1.25
C LEU A 383 10.08 20.30 -1.26
N ASN A 384 9.50 21.44 -1.68
CA ASN A 384 10.16 22.73 -1.62
C ASN A 384 9.93 23.35 -0.23
N TYR A 385 10.86 23.08 0.70
CA TYR A 385 10.73 23.53 2.09
C TYR A 385 10.80 25.06 2.24
N ASP A 386 11.52 25.77 1.37
CA ASP A 386 11.59 27.23 1.40
C ASP A 386 10.23 27.84 1.05
N GLU A 387 9.57 27.32 0.03
CA GLU A 387 8.21 27.72 -0.37
C GLU A 387 7.19 27.39 0.71
N ILE A 388 7.28 26.21 1.33
CA ILE A 388 6.41 25.82 2.44
C ILE A 388 6.57 26.82 3.60
N GLN A 389 7.80 27.14 4.02
CA GLN A 389 8.05 28.10 5.10
C GLN A 389 7.52 29.50 4.78
N GLN A 390 7.59 29.93 3.51
CA GLN A 390 7.04 31.21 3.07
C GLN A 390 5.52 31.20 3.11
N SER A 391 4.88 30.16 2.58
CA SER A 391 3.42 30.02 2.54
C SER A 391 2.78 29.92 3.93
N THR A 392 3.50 29.41 4.92
CA THR A 392 3.00 29.22 6.29
C THR A 392 3.40 30.33 7.27
N ALA A 393 4.14 31.35 6.82
CA ALA A 393 4.71 32.37 7.70
C ALA A 393 3.64 33.13 8.52
N SER A 394 2.56 33.56 7.89
CA SER A 394 1.47 34.30 8.54
C SER A 394 0.75 33.48 9.62
N PHE A 395 0.58 32.17 9.41
CA PHE A 395 -0.03 31.27 10.38
C PHE A 395 0.86 31.10 11.62
N ARG A 396 2.18 31.02 11.44
CA ARG A 396 3.15 30.99 12.55
C ARG A 396 3.09 32.26 13.40
N GLU A 397 3.01 33.42 12.75
CA GLU A 397 2.88 34.70 13.44
C GLU A 397 1.56 34.76 14.24
N THR A 398 0.46 34.33 13.64
CA THR A 398 -0.87 34.27 14.28
C THR A 398 -0.87 33.35 15.50
N LEU A 399 -0.30 32.15 15.37
CA LEU A 399 -0.16 31.20 16.48
C LEU A 399 0.66 31.80 17.63
N THR A 400 1.80 32.42 17.33
CA THR A 400 2.69 33.02 18.34
C THR A 400 1.96 34.13 19.12
N GLN A 401 1.15 34.95 18.44
CA GLN A 401 0.34 35.99 19.08
C GLN A 401 -0.75 35.40 19.99
N SER A 402 -1.42 34.35 19.53
CA SER A 402 -2.47 33.64 20.29
C SER A 402 -1.91 32.97 21.55
N GLU A 403 -0.76 32.30 21.45
CA GLU A 403 -0.10 31.64 22.58
C GLU A 403 0.41 32.63 23.63
N ALA A 404 0.93 33.77 23.21
CA ALA A 404 1.33 34.84 24.11
C ALA A 404 0.16 35.39 24.93
N ALA A 405 -1.06 35.40 24.36
CA ALA A 405 -2.28 35.81 25.05
C ALA A 405 -2.81 34.73 26.01
N ALA A 406 -2.65 33.44 25.67
CA ALA A 406 -3.16 32.30 26.44
C ALA A 406 -2.29 31.88 27.64
N ALA A 407 -1.06 32.41 27.76
CA ALA A 407 -0.08 32.04 28.80
C ALA A 407 -0.48 32.34 30.27
N THR A 408 -1.72 32.78 30.52
CA THR A 408 -2.23 33.18 31.85
C THR A 408 -3.09 32.13 32.55
N THR A 409 -3.39 30.98 31.93
CA THR A 409 -4.20 29.90 32.54
C THR A 409 -3.59 28.52 32.31
N ALA A 410 -2.56 28.16 33.09
CA ALA A 410 -2.09 26.78 33.15
C ALA A 410 -2.98 25.99 34.13
N ASP A 411 -3.78 25.05 33.62
CA ASP A 411 -4.53 24.12 34.45
C ASP A 411 -3.55 23.19 35.19
N ALA A 412 -3.53 23.27 36.53
CA ALA A 412 -2.68 22.44 37.37
C ALA A 412 -2.94 20.93 37.17
N LEU A 413 -4.09 20.56 36.59
CA LEU A 413 -4.47 19.19 36.26
C LEU A 413 -3.69 18.62 35.05
N ALA A 414 -3.19 19.46 34.14
CA ALA A 414 -2.53 19.02 32.91
C ALA A 414 -1.14 18.41 33.13
N ALA A 415 -0.47 18.73 34.24
CA ALA A 415 0.92 18.31 34.52
C ALA A 415 1.09 16.79 34.79
N HIS A 416 0.01 16.07 35.09
CA HIS A 416 0.03 14.64 35.39
C HIS A 416 -0.49 13.74 34.25
N LEU A 417 -0.93 14.32 33.12
CA LEU A 417 -1.50 13.60 31.99
C LEU A 417 -0.41 13.20 30.97
N ILE A 418 0.18 12.02 31.16
CA ILE A 418 1.32 11.52 30.37
C ILE A 418 0.84 10.61 29.21
N GLY A 419 -0.42 10.64 28.78
CA GLY A 419 -0.85 9.88 27.60
C GLY A 419 -0.55 10.59 26.28
N ARG A 420 -0.53 9.87 25.16
CA ARG A 420 -0.50 10.43 23.79
C ARG A 420 -1.52 9.75 22.90
N LEU A 421 -2.11 10.54 22.01
CA LEU A 421 -3.01 10.12 20.94
C LEU A 421 -2.44 10.57 19.59
N THR A 422 -2.33 9.65 18.64
CA THR A 422 -1.86 9.92 17.28
C THR A 422 -2.82 9.32 16.26
N PHE A 423 -3.35 10.15 15.35
CA PHE A 423 -4.20 9.68 14.25
C PHE A 423 -3.32 9.25 13.08
N LEU A 424 -3.19 7.94 12.83
CA LEU A 424 -2.42 7.44 11.69
C LEU A 424 -3.22 7.54 10.38
N GLY A 425 -4.55 7.49 10.45
CA GLY A 425 -5.44 7.74 9.33
C GLY A 425 -6.83 8.13 9.78
N THR A 426 -7.50 8.96 8.99
CA THR A 426 -8.75 9.65 9.38
C THR A 426 -9.89 9.51 8.37
N GLY A 427 -9.70 8.73 7.31
CA GLY A 427 -10.68 8.55 6.23
C GLY A 427 -11.46 7.23 6.30
N CYS A 428 -12.61 7.25 5.63
CA CYS A 428 -13.53 6.13 5.45
C CYS A 428 -13.37 5.43 4.09
N ALA A 429 -13.56 4.11 4.08
CA ALA A 429 -13.77 3.20 2.94
C ALA A 429 -12.60 3.00 1.95
N ILE A 430 -12.21 4.05 1.25
CA ILE A 430 -11.08 4.03 0.29
C ILE A 430 -9.99 4.94 0.89
N PRO A 431 -8.72 4.90 0.47
CA PRO A 431 -7.77 5.97 0.79
C PRO A 431 -7.83 7.12 -0.23
N SER A 432 -7.62 8.36 0.21
CA SER A 432 -7.70 9.57 -0.64
C SER A 432 -6.34 10.25 -0.76
N LYS A 433 -6.28 11.32 -1.56
CA LYS A 433 -5.12 12.21 -1.67
C LYS A 433 -4.60 12.64 -0.29
N TYR A 434 -5.47 13.19 0.56
CA TYR A 434 -5.05 13.75 1.87
C TYR A 434 -5.17 12.79 3.05
N ARG A 435 -6.15 11.89 3.05
CA ARG A 435 -6.46 11.02 4.20
C ARG A 435 -6.22 9.55 3.88
N ASN A 436 -5.47 8.87 4.74
CA ASN A 436 -5.42 7.42 4.80
C ASN A 436 -6.69 6.86 5.46
N VAL A 437 -6.93 5.56 5.28
CA VAL A 437 -7.99 4.85 6.03
C VAL A 437 -7.66 4.75 7.52
N THR A 438 -8.69 4.51 8.33
CA THR A 438 -8.65 4.70 9.77
C THR A 438 -7.61 3.86 10.50
N GLY A 439 -6.88 4.52 11.39
CA GLY A 439 -5.96 3.90 12.34
C GLY A 439 -5.55 4.92 13.38
N ILE A 440 -5.64 4.56 14.65
CA ILE A 440 -5.40 5.50 15.75
C ILE A 440 -4.47 4.83 16.76
N LEU A 441 -3.36 5.48 17.09
CA LEU A 441 -2.40 5.00 18.07
C LEU A 441 -2.57 5.76 19.39
N LEU A 442 -2.83 5.02 20.46
CA LEU A 442 -2.72 5.48 21.83
C LEU A 442 -1.40 5.00 22.42
N GLU A 443 -0.67 5.88 23.09
CA GLU A 443 0.58 5.53 23.76
C GLU A 443 0.51 5.93 25.24
N PHE A 444 0.93 5.01 26.11
CA PHE A 444 0.95 5.18 27.56
C PHE A 444 2.33 4.84 28.10
N PRO A 445 2.86 5.54 29.13
CA PRO A 445 4.07 5.11 29.81
C PRO A 445 3.84 3.75 30.48
N SER A 446 4.73 2.79 30.31
CA SER A 446 4.58 1.46 30.93
C SER A 446 4.63 1.50 32.46
N ASN A 447 5.27 2.53 33.02
CA ASN A 447 5.20 2.88 34.44
C ASN A 447 5.14 4.39 34.60
N ALA A 448 3.99 4.93 35.02
CA ALA A 448 3.81 6.37 35.18
C ALA A 448 4.65 6.99 36.33
N ALA A 449 5.18 6.18 37.25
CA ALA A 449 6.09 6.65 38.29
C ALA A 449 7.55 6.75 37.83
N ASP A 450 7.88 6.23 36.64
CA ASP A 450 9.22 6.23 36.07
C ASP A 450 9.23 6.88 34.68
N ALA A 451 9.73 8.11 34.60
CA ALA A 451 9.82 8.86 33.35
C ALA A 451 10.75 8.22 32.31
N SER A 452 11.61 7.27 32.70
CA SER A 452 12.49 6.53 31.80
C SER A 452 11.85 5.24 31.25
N ALA A 453 10.67 4.87 31.77
CA ALA A 453 9.97 3.68 31.35
C ALA A 453 9.56 3.76 29.86
N PRO A 454 9.64 2.64 29.11
CA PRO A 454 9.22 2.61 27.71
C PRO A 454 7.73 2.90 27.60
N TRP A 455 7.33 3.50 26.49
CA TRP A 455 5.92 3.70 26.17
C TRP A 455 5.36 2.43 25.55
N HIS A 456 4.14 2.06 25.92
CA HIS A 456 3.39 0.97 25.30
C HIS A 456 2.26 1.52 24.45
N GLY A 457 2.07 0.90 23.28
CA GLY A 457 1.07 1.32 22.30
C GLY A 457 -0.17 0.42 22.31
N MET A 458 -1.33 1.02 22.07
CA MET A 458 -2.57 0.37 21.70
C MET A 458 -3.13 1.04 20.44
N MET A 459 -3.42 0.27 19.39
CA MET A 459 -4.12 0.81 18.23
C MET A 459 -5.63 0.57 18.33
N LEU A 460 -6.40 1.57 17.92
CA LEU A 460 -7.84 1.50 17.68
C LEU A 460 -8.06 1.54 16.18
N ASP A 461 -8.48 0.40 15.64
CA ASP A 461 -8.44 0.07 14.23
C ASP A 461 -7.03 0.19 13.61
N CYS A 462 -6.84 -0.49 12.48
CA CYS A 462 -5.56 -0.63 11.79
C CYS A 462 -5.80 -0.86 10.29
N GLY A 463 -6.30 0.16 9.60
CA GLY A 463 -6.49 0.15 8.16
C GLY A 463 -5.18 0.02 7.36
N GLU A 464 -5.32 -0.28 6.05
CA GLU A 464 -4.21 -0.34 5.09
C GLU A 464 -3.30 0.90 5.18
N GLY A 465 -1.98 0.72 5.08
CA GLY A 465 -1.03 1.83 5.13
C GLY A 465 -0.68 2.34 6.54
N SER A 466 -1.32 1.84 7.61
CA SER A 466 -0.99 2.21 9.01
C SER A 466 0.50 2.03 9.36
N LEU A 467 1.15 1.00 8.79
CA LEU A 467 2.60 0.77 8.95
C LEU A 467 3.43 1.93 8.39
N GLY A 468 3.06 2.42 7.19
CA GLY A 468 3.73 3.55 6.56
C GLY A 468 3.53 4.84 7.35
N GLN A 469 2.32 5.04 7.88
CA GLN A 469 2.01 6.17 8.75
C GLN A 469 2.80 6.13 10.06
N LEU A 470 3.06 4.94 10.64
CA LEU A 470 3.99 4.80 11.78
C LEU A 470 5.42 5.20 11.43
N TYR A 471 5.90 4.90 10.23
CA TYR A 471 7.22 5.32 9.76
C TYR A 471 7.31 6.85 9.60
N ARG A 472 6.26 7.48 9.07
CA ARG A 472 6.13 8.94 8.99
C ARG A 472 6.05 9.58 10.37
N TYR A 473 5.28 8.99 11.30
CA TYR A 473 5.25 9.40 12.70
C TYR A 473 6.62 9.31 13.38
N ALA A 474 7.39 8.28 13.06
CA ALA A 474 8.78 8.13 13.48
C ALA A 474 9.77 9.07 12.77
N GLN A 475 9.31 9.95 11.87
CA GLN A 475 10.12 10.91 11.11
C GLN A 475 11.23 10.22 10.30
N GLY A 476 10.93 9.04 9.75
CA GLY A 476 11.89 8.23 8.99
C GLY A 476 13.08 7.71 9.81
N ASP A 477 12.98 7.70 11.14
CA ASP A 477 13.96 7.11 12.05
C ASP A 477 13.65 5.63 12.27
N MET A 478 14.48 4.76 11.68
CA MET A 478 14.33 3.30 11.78
C MET A 478 14.43 2.77 13.21
N THR A 479 15.14 3.46 14.11
CA THR A 479 15.26 3.05 15.52
C THR A 479 13.94 3.31 16.23
N LYS A 480 13.38 4.52 16.08
CA LYS A 480 12.07 4.87 16.65
C LYS A 480 10.96 4.02 16.06
N TYR A 481 10.95 3.83 14.75
CA TYR A 481 9.98 2.98 14.05
C TYR A 481 9.99 1.54 14.58
N ARG A 482 11.17 0.91 14.73
CA ARG A 482 11.29 -0.43 15.32
C ARG A 482 10.84 -0.46 16.77
N ALA A 483 11.17 0.58 17.55
CA ALA A 483 10.72 0.69 18.93
C ALA A 483 9.18 0.77 19.02
N LEU A 484 8.52 1.57 18.18
CA LEU A 484 7.06 1.65 18.08
C LEU A 484 6.45 0.28 17.77
N LEU A 485 7.01 -0.44 16.80
CA LEU A 485 6.54 -1.78 16.46
C LEU A 485 6.73 -2.78 17.60
N LYS A 486 7.86 -2.76 18.31
CA LYS A 486 8.12 -3.64 19.46
C LYS A 486 7.21 -3.32 20.66
N ASN A 487 6.94 -2.03 20.86
CA ASN A 487 6.19 -1.52 21.99
C ASN A 487 4.67 -1.47 21.78
N LEU A 488 4.18 -1.64 20.55
CA LEU A 488 2.78 -1.87 20.28
C LEU A 488 2.36 -3.20 20.94
N LYS A 489 1.45 -3.13 21.92
CA LYS A 489 1.02 -4.30 22.71
C LYS A 489 -0.35 -4.81 22.30
N CYS A 490 -1.25 -3.92 21.87
CA CYS A 490 -2.62 -4.27 21.52
C CYS A 490 -3.05 -3.61 20.20
N ILE A 491 -3.81 -4.33 19.38
CA ILE A 491 -4.67 -3.74 18.34
C ILE A 491 -6.11 -4.14 18.65
N TRP A 492 -6.98 -3.16 18.88
CA TRP A 492 -8.42 -3.38 18.98
C TRP A 492 -9.09 -3.04 17.64
N ILE A 493 -9.97 -3.92 17.17
CA ILE A 493 -10.68 -3.78 15.90
C ILE A 493 -12.19 -3.67 16.16
N SER A 494 -12.80 -2.61 15.65
CA SER A 494 -14.22 -2.30 15.82
C SER A 494 -15.13 -3.29 15.11
N HIS A 495 -14.84 -3.57 13.83
CA HIS A 495 -15.62 -4.44 12.97
C HIS A 495 -14.79 -4.93 11.76
N ASN A 496 -15.40 -5.69 10.85
CA ASN A 496 -14.68 -6.43 9.81
C ASN A 496 -14.65 -5.74 8.42
N HIS A 497 -15.02 -4.47 8.29
CA HIS A 497 -14.79 -3.76 7.03
C HIS A 497 -13.29 -3.54 6.79
N ALA A 498 -12.89 -3.62 5.52
CA ALA A 498 -11.49 -3.73 5.11
C ALA A 498 -10.63 -2.53 5.54
N ASP A 499 -11.21 -1.34 5.52
CA ASP A 499 -10.59 -0.07 5.91
C ASP A 499 -10.20 0.01 7.39
N HIS A 500 -10.62 -0.93 8.24
CA HIS A 500 -10.31 -0.95 9.66
C HIS A 500 -9.26 -1.99 10.08
N HIS A 501 -8.88 -2.96 9.22
CA HIS A 501 -8.04 -4.08 9.68
C HIS A 501 -6.97 -4.57 8.71
N LEU A 502 -6.97 -4.16 7.43
CA LEU A 502 -6.00 -4.66 6.45
C LEU A 502 -4.53 -4.37 6.82
N GLY A 503 -4.26 -3.32 7.59
CA GLY A 503 -2.91 -2.98 8.04
C GLY A 503 -2.31 -3.94 9.07
N ILE A 504 -3.13 -4.77 9.75
CA ILE A 504 -2.67 -5.72 10.77
C ILE A 504 -1.59 -6.64 10.20
N ALA A 505 -1.83 -7.20 9.01
CA ALA A 505 -0.92 -8.15 8.40
C ALA A 505 0.48 -7.53 8.18
N ARG A 506 0.54 -6.26 7.76
CA ARG A 506 1.81 -5.57 7.54
C ARG A 506 2.55 -5.33 8.84
N ILE A 507 1.85 -4.89 9.90
CA ILE A 507 2.43 -4.74 11.24
C ILE A 507 3.02 -6.07 11.71
N LEU A 508 2.25 -7.16 11.66
CA LEU A 508 2.73 -8.49 12.06
C LEU A 508 3.93 -8.93 11.24
N SER A 509 3.92 -8.72 9.92
CA SER A 509 5.03 -9.12 9.04
C SER A 509 6.35 -8.42 9.39
N GLN A 510 6.29 -7.18 9.91
CA GLN A 510 7.45 -6.37 10.27
C GLN A 510 7.94 -6.56 11.71
N ARG A 511 7.10 -7.08 12.61
CA ARG A 511 7.53 -7.39 13.98
C ARG A 511 8.58 -8.51 13.97
N THR A 512 9.69 -8.30 14.65
CA THR A 512 10.72 -9.31 14.91
C THR A 512 10.44 -9.97 16.27
N MET A 513 10.56 -11.30 16.33
CA MET A 513 10.46 -12.10 17.55
C MET A 513 11.82 -12.75 17.77
N GLU A 514 12.82 -11.94 18.14
CA GLU A 514 14.23 -12.36 18.22
C GLU A 514 14.61 -12.80 19.63
N ASP A 515 13.99 -12.20 20.65
CA ASP A 515 14.22 -12.53 22.05
C ASP A 515 13.15 -13.51 22.55
N GLU A 516 13.50 -14.46 23.41
CA GLU A 516 12.51 -15.32 24.10
C GLU A 516 11.52 -14.51 24.95
N ALA A 517 11.87 -13.26 25.29
CA ALA A 517 11.03 -12.31 26.00
C ALA A 517 10.10 -11.47 25.09
N ASP A 518 10.23 -11.55 23.76
CA ASP A 518 9.34 -10.84 22.86
C ASP A 518 7.93 -11.46 22.92
N GLU A 519 6.94 -10.63 23.25
CA GLU A 519 5.55 -11.07 23.38
C GLU A 519 4.79 -10.93 22.04
N PRO A 520 3.92 -11.91 21.69
CA PRO A 520 2.99 -11.76 20.58
C PRO A 520 2.10 -10.53 20.76
N LEU A 521 1.72 -9.90 19.65
CA LEU A 521 0.78 -8.78 19.65
C LEU A 521 -0.63 -9.27 20.00
N THR A 522 -1.25 -8.70 21.04
CA THR A 522 -2.64 -9.04 21.36
C THR A 522 -3.57 -8.33 20.39
N ILE A 523 -4.44 -9.09 19.72
CA ILE A 523 -5.49 -8.55 18.86
C ILE A 523 -6.83 -8.82 19.53
N ILE A 524 -7.61 -7.76 19.74
CA ILE A 524 -8.98 -7.86 20.26
C ILE A 524 -9.92 -7.41 19.14
N GLY A 525 -10.83 -8.26 18.66
CA GLY A 525 -11.66 -7.91 17.51
C GLY A 525 -12.80 -8.88 17.23
N PRO A 526 -13.56 -8.69 16.14
CA PRO A 526 -14.68 -9.57 15.80
C PRO A 526 -14.19 -10.88 15.13
N THR A 527 -14.85 -12.00 15.44
CA THR A 527 -14.51 -13.35 14.92
C THR A 527 -14.11 -13.44 13.43
N PRO A 528 -14.78 -12.75 12.47
CA PRO A 528 -14.39 -12.84 11.06
C PRO A 528 -12.94 -12.39 10.78
N VAL A 529 -12.44 -11.41 11.54
CA VAL A 529 -11.03 -10.96 11.44
C VAL A 529 -10.09 -12.04 11.94
N GLU A 530 -10.45 -12.77 13.01
CA GLU A 530 -9.68 -13.93 13.47
C GLU A 530 -9.58 -15.02 12.41
N TRP A 531 -10.71 -15.36 11.78
CA TRP A 531 -10.75 -16.38 10.72
C TRP A 531 -9.89 -15.97 9.53
N TRP A 532 -9.99 -14.72 9.11
CA TRP A 532 -9.11 -14.18 8.09
C TRP A 532 -7.63 -14.31 8.47
N LEU A 533 -7.22 -13.83 9.65
CA LEU A 533 -5.81 -13.91 10.08
C LEU A 533 -5.30 -15.35 10.18
N LYS A 534 -6.13 -16.29 10.65
CA LYS A 534 -5.77 -17.72 10.71
C LYS A 534 -5.56 -18.34 9.33
N GLU A 535 -6.43 -18.01 8.37
CA GLU A 535 -6.30 -18.49 7.00
C GLU A 535 -5.17 -17.80 6.24
N TYR A 536 -5.00 -16.50 6.45
CA TYR A 536 -3.92 -15.71 5.88
C TYR A 536 -2.56 -16.22 6.36
N ALA A 537 -2.42 -16.59 7.63
CA ALA A 537 -1.19 -17.16 8.18
C ALA A 537 -0.78 -18.51 7.56
N GLN A 538 -1.72 -19.21 6.90
CA GLN A 538 -1.40 -20.43 6.13
C GLN A 538 -0.74 -20.10 4.79
N VAL A 539 -0.92 -18.87 4.28
CA VAL A 539 -0.33 -18.38 3.03
C VAL A 539 0.95 -17.59 3.31
N ASP A 540 0.92 -16.66 4.26
CA ASP A 540 2.08 -15.86 4.66
C ASP A 540 2.61 -16.31 6.03
N PRO A 541 3.67 -17.13 6.06
CA PRO A 541 4.24 -17.61 7.32
C PRO A 541 4.88 -16.50 8.16
N THR A 542 5.09 -15.30 7.61
CA THR A 542 5.74 -14.19 8.35
C THR A 542 4.90 -13.65 9.49
N ILE A 543 3.61 -14.00 9.59
CA ILE A 543 2.73 -13.57 10.69
C ILE A 543 2.47 -14.67 11.72
N VAL A 544 2.91 -15.91 11.46
CA VAL A 544 2.67 -17.06 12.34
C VAL A 544 3.39 -16.87 13.69
N GLY A 545 2.65 -17.10 14.79
CA GLY A 545 3.18 -16.98 16.14
C GLY A 545 3.41 -15.56 16.64
N LYS A 546 3.06 -14.54 15.83
CA LYS A 546 3.28 -13.12 16.18
C LYS A 546 2.09 -12.43 16.82
N TYR A 547 0.96 -13.11 16.96
CA TYR A 547 -0.23 -12.57 17.59
C TYR A 547 -0.96 -13.58 18.47
N THR A 548 -1.70 -13.06 19.44
CA THR A 548 -2.81 -13.75 20.11
C THR A 548 -4.11 -13.05 19.72
N TYR A 549 -5.24 -13.75 19.85
CA TYR A 549 -6.54 -13.20 19.48
C TYR A 549 -7.58 -13.42 20.57
N VAL A 550 -8.38 -12.39 20.84
CA VAL A 550 -9.53 -12.45 21.76
C VAL A 550 -10.71 -11.75 21.10
N ASP A 551 -11.89 -12.37 21.13
CA ASP A 551 -13.07 -11.78 20.50
C ASP A 551 -13.67 -10.63 21.32
N ASN A 552 -14.15 -9.59 20.64
CA ASN A 552 -14.91 -8.47 21.23
C ASN A 552 -16.08 -8.93 22.12
N PHE A 553 -16.78 -10.02 21.77
CA PHE A 553 -17.93 -10.45 22.57
C PHE A 553 -17.58 -10.85 24.01
N HIS A 554 -16.31 -11.20 24.26
CA HIS A 554 -15.84 -11.46 25.62
C HIS A 554 -15.88 -10.21 26.52
N PHE A 555 -16.07 -9.03 25.95
CA PHE A 555 -16.12 -7.74 26.63
C PHE A 555 -17.47 -7.03 26.45
N ASP A 556 -18.43 -7.66 25.78
CA ASP A 556 -19.78 -7.14 25.57
C ASP A 556 -20.74 -7.73 26.61
N GLN A 557 -21.08 -6.93 27.63
CA GLN A 557 -21.95 -7.38 28.74
C GLN A 557 -23.37 -7.74 28.29
N GLN A 558 -23.78 -7.35 27.09
CA GLN A 558 -25.10 -7.65 26.53
C GLN A 558 -25.08 -8.80 25.53
N ASP A 559 -23.92 -9.41 25.25
CA ASP A 559 -23.86 -10.62 24.45
C ASP A 559 -24.41 -11.80 25.25
N ASP A 560 -25.29 -12.59 24.66
CA ASP A 560 -25.84 -13.80 25.30
C ASP A 560 -24.75 -14.80 25.74
N ARG A 561 -23.58 -14.77 25.09
CA ARG A 561 -22.44 -15.63 25.40
C ARG A 561 -21.55 -15.06 26.50
N PHE A 562 -21.74 -13.80 26.91
CA PHE A 562 -20.80 -13.05 27.76
C PHE A 562 -20.49 -13.80 29.06
N THR A 563 -21.51 -14.16 29.83
CA THR A 563 -21.38 -14.79 31.15
C THR A 563 -20.50 -16.04 31.12
N ASP A 564 -20.73 -16.93 30.15
CA ASP A 564 -19.96 -18.16 29.99
C ASP A 564 -18.54 -17.92 29.46
N SER A 565 -18.34 -16.77 28.79
CA SER A 565 -17.09 -16.40 28.14
C SER A 565 -16.12 -15.63 29.04
N VAL A 566 -16.58 -15.10 30.19
CA VAL A 566 -15.76 -14.32 31.13
C VAL A 566 -14.48 -15.06 31.55
N PRO A 567 -14.50 -16.37 31.89
CA PRO A 567 -13.28 -17.09 32.24
C PRO A 567 -12.23 -17.10 31.12
N ALA A 568 -12.65 -17.16 29.86
CA ALA A 568 -11.75 -17.21 28.70
C ALA A 568 -10.96 -15.91 28.50
N ALA A 569 -11.53 -14.76 28.86
CA ALA A 569 -10.89 -13.45 28.74
C ALA A 569 -10.40 -12.87 30.08
N LYS A 570 -10.35 -13.69 31.14
CA LYS A 570 -9.81 -13.31 32.44
C LYS A 570 -8.34 -12.92 32.35
N LEU A 571 -7.53 -13.73 31.66
CA LEU A 571 -6.10 -13.47 31.48
C LEU A 571 -5.86 -12.19 30.68
N THR A 572 -6.68 -11.95 29.65
CA THR A 572 -6.60 -10.72 28.85
C THR A 572 -6.89 -9.47 29.67
N ARG A 573 -7.86 -9.51 30.60
CA ARG A 573 -8.14 -8.37 31.50
C ARG A 573 -6.98 -8.06 32.43
N VAL A 574 -6.40 -9.10 33.04
CA VAL A 574 -5.21 -8.95 33.89
C VAL A 574 -4.06 -8.36 33.07
N TRP A 575 -3.84 -8.90 31.86
CA TRP A 575 -2.82 -8.40 30.96
C TRP A 575 -3.05 -6.95 30.51
N LEU A 576 -4.29 -6.53 30.21
CA LEU A 576 -4.62 -5.14 29.88
C LEU A 576 -4.26 -4.19 31.03
N GLN A 577 -4.50 -4.61 32.26
CA GLN A 577 -4.09 -3.86 33.45
C GLN A 577 -2.57 -3.81 33.60
N ASP A 578 -1.88 -4.95 33.47
CA ASP A 578 -0.43 -5.02 33.70
C ASP A 578 0.38 -4.35 32.60
N ALA A 579 0.00 -4.55 31.33
CA ALA A 579 0.74 -4.07 30.17
C ALA A 579 0.35 -2.64 29.76
N LEU A 580 -0.92 -2.27 29.88
CA LEU A 580 -1.45 -0.98 29.38
C LEU A 580 -2.05 -0.10 30.48
N GLN A 581 -2.08 -0.56 31.74
CA GLN A 581 -2.72 0.15 32.86
C GLN A 581 -4.21 0.44 32.61
N ILE A 582 -4.88 -0.44 31.87
CA ILE A 582 -6.30 -0.38 31.61
C ILE A 582 -7.03 -1.24 32.65
N SER A 583 -7.75 -0.58 33.56
CA SER A 583 -8.44 -1.20 34.70
C SER A 583 -9.82 -1.73 34.36
N GLU A 584 -10.48 -1.12 33.39
CA GLU A 584 -11.80 -1.53 32.92
C GLU A 584 -11.81 -1.49 31.40
N PHE A 585 -12.42 -2.49 30.78
CA PHE A 585 -12.50 -2.62 29.33
C PHE A 585 -13.84 -3.26 28.94
N GLU A 586 -14.64 -2.53 28.17
CA GLU A 586 -15.98 -2.92 27.74
C GLU A 586 -16.14 -2.67 26.23
N CYS A 587 -16.71 -3.64 25.52
CA CYS A 587 -17.18 -3.47 24.15
C CYS A 587 -18.69 -3.22 24.16
N VAL A 588 -19.15 -2.23 23.42
CA VAL A 588 -20.57 -1.87 23.31
C VAL A 588 -21.00 -2.13 21.88
N ARG A 589 -22.01 -3.00 21.66
CA ARG A 589 -22.54 -3.22 20.31
C ARG A 589 -23.14 -1.92 19.76
N VAL A 590 -22.86 -1.66 18.49
CA VAL A 590 -23.37 -0.50 17.76
C VAL A 590 -24.04 -0.92 16.46
N LYS A 591 -24.97 -0.09 15.97
CA LYS A 591 -25.65 -0.33 14.70
C LYS A 591 -24.76 0.10 13.55
N HIS A 592 -24.17 -0.86 12.84
CA HIS A 592 -23.41 -0.66 11.61
C HIS A 592 -23.34 -1.95 10.79
N ALA A 593 -22.27 -2.73 10.93
CA ALA A 593 -22.08 -4.03 10.30
C ALA A 593 -22.42 -5.18 11.25
N PHE A 594 -22.42 -6.41 10.73
CA PHE A 594 -22.53 -7.60 11.58
C PHE A 594 -21.36 -7.64 12.59
N ARG A 595 -21.68 -7.66 13.88
CA ARG A 595 -20.71 -7.63 14.99
C ARG A 595 -19.79 -6.40 14.95
N ALA A 596 -20.40 -5.21 14.84
CA ALA A 596 -19.74 -3.94 15.05
C ALA A 596 -19.82 -3.50 16.51
N TYR A 597 -18.72 -2.95 17.01
CA TYR A 597 -18.57 -2.53 18.41
C TYR A 597 -17.94 -1.15 18.49
N ALA A 598 -18.31 -0.42 19.53
CA ALA A 598 -17.52 0.63 20.16
C ALA A 598 -16.73 0.04 21.34
N VAL A 599 -15.70 0.74 21.80
CA VAL A 599 -14.93 0.38 23.01
C VAL A 599 -14.95 1.51 24.02
N VAL A 600 -15.13 1.15 25.28
CA VAL A 600 -15.05 2.04 26.44
C VAL A 600 -14.06 1.42 27.42
N PHE A 601 -13.04 2.17 27.81
CA PHE A 601 -12.06 1.68 28.78
C PHE A 601 -11.57 2.77 29.72
N THR A 602 -11.17 2.36 30.92
CA THR A 602 -10.68 3.25 31.96
C THR A 602 -9.17 3.03 32.13
N TRP A 603 -8.38 4.08 31.93
CA TRP A 603 -6.93 4.09 32.14
C TRP A 603 -6.59 4.64 33.53
N GLN A 604 -5.70 3.95 34.25
CA GLN A 604 -5.26 4.29 35.62
C GLN A 604 -6.39 4.53 36.64
N ASN A 605 -7.56 3.89 36.45
CA ASN A 605 -8.77 4.13 37.25
C ASN A 605 -9.24 5.61 37.27
N ALA A 606 -8.82 6.43 36.31
CA ALA A 606 -9.04 7.88 36.35
C ALA A 606 -9.59 8.43 35.03
N LEU A 607 -9.08 7.97 33.89
CA LEU A 607 -9.44 8.54 32.59
C LEU A 607 -10.24 7.53 31.76
N LYS A 608 -11.51 7.84 31.51
CA LYS A 608 -12.36 7.07 30.62
C LYS A 608 -12.13 7.51 29.17
N ILE A 609 -11.75 6.58 28.31
CA ILE A 609 -11.52 6.77 26.88
C ILE A 609 -12.53 5.94 26.10
N VAL A 610 -13.11 6.54 25.06
CA VAL A 610 -14.15 5.94 24.23
C VAL A 610 -13.78 6.06 22.77
N PHE A 611 -13.99 5.00 22.01
CA PHE A 611 -13.94 5.02 20.56
C PHE A 611 -15.15 4.31 19.96
N SER A 612 -15.85 4.99 19.05
CA SER A 612 -17.14 4.52 18.52
C SER A 612 -17.02 3.33 17.57
N GLY A 613 -15.88 3.17 16.88
CA GLY A 613 -15.88 2.46 15.60
C GLY A 613 -16.85 3.13 14.61
N ASP A 614 -17.29 2.39 13.60
CA ASP A 614 -18.36 2.87 12.71
C ASP A 614 -19.72 2.59 13.32
N CYS A 615 -20.58 3.61 13.36
CA CYS A 615 -21.88 3.48 14.00
C CYS A 615 -22.89 4.55 13.57
N ARG A 616 -24.17 4.15 13.62
CA ARG A 616 -25.26 5.10 13.87
C ARG A 616 -25.17 5.66 15.30
N PRO A 617 -25.67 6.88 15.53
CA PRO A 617 -25.74 7.51 16.85
C PRO A 617 -26.42 6.57 17.85
N SER A 618 -25.80 6.40 19.02
CA SER A 618 -26.19 5.38 19.99
C SER A 618 -26.35 5.95 21.38
N ASP A 619 -27.58 5.92 21.89
CA ASP A 619 -27.91 6.33 23.27
C ASP A 619 -27.21 5.44 24.31
N GLN A 620 -27.08 4.16 24.01
CA GLN A 620 -26.37 3.21 24.85
C GLN A 620 -24.87 3.56 24.93
N LEU A 621 -24.27 3.92 23.80
CA LEU A 621 -22.87 4.36 23.78
C LEU A 621 -22.72 5.65 24.58
N ALA A 622 -23.61 6.62 24.41
CA ALA A 622 -23.60 7.87 25.19
C ALA A 622 -23.65 7.61 26.71
N GLU A 623 -24.50 6.69 27.16
CA GLU A 623 -24.61 6.32 28.58
C GLU A 623 -23.32 5.66 29.10
N LYS A 624 -22.73 4.73 28.34
CA LYS A 624 -21.47 4.07 28.71
C LYS A 624 -20.29 5.05 28.69
N ALA A 625 -20.33 6.01 27.77
CA ALA A 625 -19.36 7.10 27.61
C ALA A 625 -19.53 8.24 28.61
N LYS A 626 -20.50 8.17 29.53
CA LYS A 626 -20.78 9.26 30.47
C LYS A 626 -19.51 9.74 31.20
N ASP A 627 -19.30 11.05 31.18
CA ASP A 627 -18.17 11.78 31.75
C ASP A 627 -16.82 11.30 31.18
N ALA A 628 -16.78 10.85 29.92
CA ALA A 628 -15.54 10.44 29.27
C ALA A 628 -14.52 11.58 29.23
N PHE A 629 -13.28 11.26 29.56
CA PHE A 629 -12.16 12.19 29.37
C PHE A 629 -11.93 12.46 27.89
N LEU A 630 -11.94 11.40 27.08
CA LEU A 630 -11.74 11.47 25.64
C LEU A 630 -12.77 10.59 24.95
N PHE A 631 -13.49 11.16 23.99
CA PHE A 631 -14.40 10.44 23.11
C PHE A 631 -13.99 10.68 21.67
N ILE A 632 -13.53 9.62 21.00
CA ILE A 632 -13.26 9.63 19.56
C ILE A 632 -14.50 9.04 18.86
N HIS A 633 -15.17 9.83 18.04
CA HIS A 633 -16.39 9.43 17.35
C HIS A 633 -16.23 9.51 15.83
N GLU A 634 -16.77 8.53 15.11
CA GLU A 634 -16.89 8.61 13.65
C GLU A 634 -17.85 9.74 13.24
N ALA A 635 -17.51 10.44 12.18
CA ALA A 635 -18.30 11.54 11.63
C ALA A 635 -18.26 11.46 10.10
N THR A 636 -18.71 10.33 9.56
CA THR A 636 -18.51 9.99 8.15
C THR A 636 -19.19 10.99 7.20
N PHE A 637 -20.38 11.46 7.56
CA PHE A 637 -21.19 12.33 6.70
C PHE A 637 -21.26 13.78 7.19
N GLU A 638 -21.28 14.72 6.26
CA GLU A 638 -21.48 16.13 6.54
C GLU A 638 -22.94 16.44 6.95
N GLU A 639 -23.18 17.65 7.43
CA GLU A 639 -24.53 18.12 7.73
C GLU A 639 -25.42 18.11 6.48
N GLY A 640 -26.68 17.69 6.64
CA GLY A 640 -27.65 17.57 5.54
C GLY A 640 -27.60 16.24 4.77
N MET A 641 -26.65 15.35 5.08
CA MET A 641 -26.53 14.01 4.49
C MET A 641 -27.14 12.91 5.38
N ASP A 642 -28.17 13.24 6.17
CA ASP A 642 -28.83 12.34 7.11
C ASP A 642 -29.37 11.06 6.46
N THR A 643 -29.79 11.16 5.19
CA THR A 643 -30.36 10.04 4.44
C THR A 643 -29.27 9.02 4.11
N GLU A 644 -28.15 9.49 3.59
CA GLU A 644 -26.98 8.68 3.26
C GLU A 644 -26.37 8.05 4.52
N ALA A 645 -26.25 8.84 5.60
CA ALA A 645 -25.77 8.37 6.89
C ALA A 645 -26.63 7.22 7.43
N LYS A 646 -27.95 7.35 7.38
CA LYS A 646 -28.88 6.28 7.78
C LYS A 646 -28.84 5.06 6.86
N GLN A 647 -28.70 5.25 5.55
CA GLN A 647 -28.65 4.16 4.57
C GLN A 647 -27.36 3.33 4.67
N LYS A 648 -26.26 3.97 5.01
CA LYS A 648 -24.95 3.33 5.15
C LYS A 648 -24.57 3.02 6.60
N ASP A 649 -25.50 3.25 7.52
CA ASP A 649 -25.34 3.05 8.96
C ASP A 649 -24.10 3.73 9.58
N HIS A 650 -23.88 5.00 9.24
CA HIS A 650 -22.85 5.88 9.81
C HIS A 650 -23.46 7.13 10.43
N SER A 651 -22.66 7.94 11.14
CA SER A 651 -23.11 9.20 11.74
C SER A 651 -22.83 10.42 10.87
N THR A 652 -23.66 11.46 10.99
CA THR A 652 -23.27 12.80 10.54
C THR A 652 -22.42 13.50 11.61
N THR A 653 -21.71 14.57 11.25
CA THR A 653 -20.98 15.44 12.19
C THR A 653 -21.86 15.91 13.35
N ALA A 654 -23.05 16.43 13.06
CA ALA A 654 -23.98 16.94 14.09
C ALA A 654 -24.48 15.82 15.03
N GLU A 655 -24.73 14.63 14.48
CA GLU A 655 -25.17 13.50 15.30
C GLU A 655 -24.06 12.96 16.21
N ALA A 656 -22.82 12.89 15.72
CA ALA A 656 -21.66 12.51 16.53
C ALA A 656 -21.43 13.50 17.67
N MET A 657 -21.56 14.80 17.39
CA MET A 657 -21.48 15.86 18.41
C MET A 657 -22.58 15.73 19.46
N ALA A 658 -23.83 15.49 19.05
CA ALA A 658 -24.94 15.30 19.98
C ALA A 658 -24.71 14.09 20.92
N VAL A 659 -24.12 13.00 20.42
CA VAL A 659 -23.75 11.84 21.24
C VAL A 659 -22.65 12.21 22.25
N GLY A 660 -21.61 12.94 21.83
CA GLY A 660 -20.54 13.40 22.72
C GLY A 660 -21.02 14.38 23.80
N GLN A 661 -21.91 15.32 23.44
CA GLN A 661 -22.54 16.26 24.37
C GLN A 661 -23.43 15.52 25.38
N LYS A 662 -24.23 14.54 24.93
CA LYS A 662 -25.05 13.70 25.81
C LYS A 662 -24.21 12.87 26.78
N ALA A 663 -23.03 12.43 26.34
CA ALA A 663 -22.06 11.75 27.19
C ALA A 663 -21.32 12.69 28.15
N HIS A 664 -21.50 14.01 28.05
CA HIS A 664 -20.69 15.00 28.77
C HIS A 664 -19.18 14.75 28.60
N ALA A 665 -18.76 14.40 27.37
CA ALA A 665 -17.36 14.15 27.07
C ALA A 665 -16.54 15.43 27.25
N LYS A 666 -15.41 15.33 27.97
CA LYS A 666 -14.51 16.47 28.19
C LYS A 666 -13.78 16.89 26.91
N HIS A 667 -13.36 15.91 26.11
CA HIS A 667 -12.75 16.13 24.81
C HIS A 667 -13.42 15.22 23.78
N LEU A 668 -14.11 15.81 22.80
CA LEU A 668 -14.68 15.10 21.66
C LEU A 668 -13.79 15.29 20.43
N ILE A 669 -13.42 14.20 19.78
CA ILE A 669 -12.66 14.22 18.52
C ILE A 669 -13.40 13.44 17.46
N LEU A 670 -13.64 14.09 16.33
CA LEU A 670 -14.29 13.53 15.16
C LEU A 670 -13.25 12.94 14.21
N THR A 671 -13.53 11.79 13.63
CA THR A 671 -12.66 11.11 12.66
C THR A 671 -13.49 10.31 11.65
N HIS A 672 -12.83 9.49 10.83
CA HIS A 672 -13.46 8.58 9.87
C HIS A 672 -14.32 9.34 8.84
N PHE A 673 -13.75 10.41 8.26
CA PHE A 673 -14.46 11.29 7.34
C PHE A 673 -14.64 10.65 5.95
N SER A 674 -15.80 10.87 5.33
CA SER A 674 -16.04 10.48 3.93
C SER A 674 -15.06 11.19 3.01
N GLN A 675 -14.33 10.40 2.23
CA GLN A 675 -13.34 10.92 1.29
C GLN A 675 -13.92 11.45 -0.01
N ARG A 676 -15.24 11.36 -0.21
CA ARG A 676 -15.91 12.07 -1.32
C ARG A 676 -15.81 13.58 -1.17
N TYR A 677 -15.55 14.06 0.05
CA TYR A 677 -15.40 15.45 0.39
C TYR A 677 -13.96 15.62 0.91
N PRO A 678 -13.05 16.23 0.12
CA PRO A 678 -11.68 16.44 0.58
C PRO A 678 -11.64 17.40 1.78
N LYS A 679 -12.64 18.29 1.84
CA LYS A 679 -12.81 19.31 2.86
C LYS A 679 -12.86 18.72 4.26
N MET A 680 -12.18 19.37 5.19
CA MET A 680 -12.46 19.16 6.61
C MET A 680 -13.94 19.52 6.88
N PRO A 681 -14.63 18.79 7.76
CA PRO A 681 -15.99 19.18 8.15
C PRO A 681 -16.00 20.63 8.61
N ALA A 682 -16.91 21.43 8.05
CA ALA A 682 -17.04 22.83 8.42
C ALA A 682 -17.70 22.92 9.80
N LEU A 683 -16.89 23.10 10.85
CA LEU A 683 -17.37 23.47 12.18
C LEU A 683 -17.30 24.99 12.30
N ASP A 684 -18.38 25.60 12.80
CA ASP A 684 -18.34 27.00 13.20
C ASP A 684 -17.57 27.19 14.53
N ALA A 685 -17.37 28.44 14.95
CA ALA A 685 -16.61 28.72 16.17
C ALA A 685 -17.19 28.02 17.41
N SER A 686 -18.51 27.92 17.53
CA SER A 686 -19.15 27.16 18.62
C SER A 686 -18.92 25.66 18.51
N GLY A 687 -18.93 25.10 17.30
CA GLY A 687 -18.64 23.70 17.08
C GLY A 687 -17.18 23.33 17.38
N LEU A 688 -16.25 24.26 17.18
CA LEU A 688 -14.83 24.09 17.52
C LEU A 688 -14.56 24.17 19.03
N ASP A 689 -15.41 24.87 19.80
CA ASP A 689 -15.39 24.81 21.27
C ASP A 689 -15.84 23.43 21.79
N ASP A 690 -16.74 22.76 21.05
CA ASP A 690 -17.35 21.49 21.43
C ASP A 690 -16.60 20.24 20.91
N ALA A 691 -15.91 20.33 19.77
CA ALA A 691 -15.28 19.20 19.10
C ALA A 691 -14.04 19.56 18.28
N MET A 692 -13.12 18.61 18.15
CA MET A 692 -11.95 18.71 17.28
C MET A 692 -12.09 17.76 16.09
N CYS A 693 -11.59 18.15 14.92
CA CYS A 693 -11.49 17.23 13.78
C CYS A 693 -10.09 16.60 13.71
N ALA A 694 -10.04 15.28 13.60
CA ALA A 694 -8.78 14.57 13.43
C ALA A 694 -8.15 14.86 12.06
N MET A 695 -6.82 14.78 12.02
CA MET A 695 -6.04 14.86 10.79
C MET A 695 -4.98 13.76 10.80
N ASP A 696 -4.62 13.24 9.62
CA ASP A 696 -3.53 12.28 9.52
C ASP A 696 -2.25 12.87 10.14
N LEU A 697 -1.61 12.07 10.99
CA LEU A 697 -0.42 12.35 11.78
C LEU A 697 -0.56 13.46 12.84
N LEU A 698 -1.78 13.92 13.14
CA LEU A 698 -2.04 14.73 14.33
C LEU A 698 -1.73 13.92 15.59
N SER A 699 -0.74 14.36 16.36
CA SER A 699 -0.23 13.69 17.55
C SER A 699 -0.28 14.64 18.75
N LEU A 700 -1.09 14.32 19.75
CA LEU A 700 -1.35 15.16 20.92
C LEU A 700 -1.00 14.44 22.21
N ARG A 701 -0.28 15.12 23.11
CA ARG A 701 -0.27 14.70 24.51
C ARG A 701 -1.65 14.93 25.12
N PHE A 702 -2.04 14.10 26.07
CA PHE A 702 -3.31 14.28 26.79
C PHE A 702 -3.35 15.63 27.52
N SER A 703 -2.20 16.12 27.99
CA SER A 703 -2.05 17.46 28.56
C SER A 703 -2.39 18.58 27.57
N ASP A 704 -2.29 18.35 26.26
CA ASP A 704 -2.44 19.39 25.24
C ASP A 704 -3.82 19.39 24.57
N LEU A 705 -4.68 18.41 24.89
CA LEU A 705 -6.02 18.29 24.30
C LEU A 705 -6.88 19.54 24.53
N HIS A 706 -6.75 20.21 25.67
CA HIS A 706 -7.47 21.45 25.98
C HIS A 706 -7.04 22.67 25.12
N ARG A 707 -5.85 22.62 24.51
CA ARG A 707 -5.27 23.74 23.74
C ARG A 707 -5.55 23.66 22.26
N MET A 708 -6.01 22.51 21.77
CA MET A 708 -6.05 22.26 20.34
C MET A 708 -7.35 22.78 19.69
N ALA A 709 -8.43 23.00 20.46
CA ALA A 709 -9.63 23.68 19.97
C ALA A 709 -9.31 25.04 19.33
N SER A 710 -8.51 25.88 20.01
CA SER A 710 -8.10 27.20 19.51
C SER A 710 -7.05 27.16 18.39
N ARG A 711 -6.45 26.00 18.13
CA ARG A 711 -5.48 25.77 17.05
C ARG A 711 -6.13 25.15 15.81
N MET A 712 -7.27 24.49 15.97
CA MET A 712 -7.96 23.76 14.90
C MET A 712 -8.42 24.68 13.77
N GLU A 713 -8.83 25.92 14.07
CA GLU A 713 -9.19 26.91 13.05
C GLU A 713 -8.01 27.18 12.10
N LEU A 714 -6.80 27.37 12.63
CA LEU A 714 -5.58 27.56 11.83
C LEU A 714 -5.24 26.29 11.05
N CYS A 715 -5.39 25.09 11.64
CA CYS A 715 -5.20 23.83 10.93
C CYS A 715 -6.15 23.72 9.71
N MET A 716 -7.43 24.03 9.90
CA MET A 716 -8.44 23.98 8.83
C MET A 716 -8.16 25.01 7.72
N GLN A 717 -7.69 26.21 8.07
CA GLN A 717 -7.27 27.21 7.08
C GLN A 717 -6.08 26.74 6.24
N ILE A 718 -5.08 26.08 6.85
CA ILE A 718 -3.93 25.52 6.12
C ILE A 718 -4.38 24.43 5.15
N VAL A 719 -5.29 23.54 5.57
CA VAL A 719 -5.86 22.53 4.67
C VAL A 719 -6.57 23.17 3.48
N GLY A 720 -7.32 24.25 3.72
CA GLY A 720 -8.04 24.98 2.67
C GLY A 720 -7.12 25.62 1.62
N MET A 721 -5.88 25.98 1.96
CA MET A 721 -4.92 26.55 0.99
C MET A 721 -4.60 25.58 -0.15
N ASP A 722 -4.32 24.32 0.19
CA ASP A 722 -3.96 23.29 -0.79
C ASP A 722 -5.19 22.87 -1.63
N GLU A 723 -6.42 23.13 -1.19
CA GLU A 723 -7.64 22.85 -1.95
C GLU A 723 -7.88 23.88 -3.06
N ASP A 724 -7.64 25.17 -2.79
CA ASP A 724 -7.84 26.25 -3.77
C ASP A 724 -6.82 26.22 -4.91
N ASP A 725 -5.58 25.76 -4.65
CA ASP A 725 -4.55 25.54 -5.67
C ASP A 725 -4.96 24.42 -6.66
N ASN A 726 -5.61 23.36 -6.17
CA ASN A 726 -6.02 22.23 -7.02
C ASN A 726 -7.29 22.51 -7.84
N ALA A 727 -8.17 23.41 -7.39
CA ALA A 727 -9.36 23.82 -8.15
C ALA A 727 -9.03 24.62 -9.42
N GLN A 728 -7.78 25.08 -9.58
CA GLN A 728 -7.29 25.76 -10.79
C GLN A 728 -6.63 24.79 -11.80
N ASP A 729 -6.29 23.57 -11.38
CA ASP A 729 -5.60 22.55 -12.19
C ASP A 729 -6.51 21.41 -12.69
N GLU A 730 -7.75 21.30 -12.18
CA GLU A 730 -8.85 20.46 -12.73
C GLU A 730 -9.68 21.19 -13.81
#